data_AF-A0A1Z7YSX5-F1
#
_entry.id   AF-A0A1Z7YSX5-F1
#
_cell.length_a   1.000
_cell.length_b   1.000
_cell.length_c   1.000
_cell.angle_alpha   90.00
_cell.angle_beta   90.00
_cell.angle_gamma   90.00
#
_symmetry.space_group_name_H-M   'P 1'
#
loop_
_entity.id
_entity.type
_entity.pdbx_description
1 polymer ?
#
loop_
_entity_poly.entity_id
_entity_poly.type
_entity_poly.pdbx_seq_one_letter_code
_entity_poly.pdbx_strand_id
1 'polypeptide(L)'
;MANSSRFVFTLIGSDTPLRVTEFDGQESLSTPFQWNVTVASEDANLDLRNLINKSAVLTLLGEEANPAERLIHGFISAASYLGTDNRFSLYQLTLTPQLSYFEHRSGHRIFQDMSVPDIIKQLFSDAKIPGDQIQWKLKKTYQARTYCVQYDENELSFMSRLLAEEGIHYHFTHHLDRHVIVLSDNNTTFKANSNAPTLPYIQEQSRAYGESSAYRFELNRKVTANNSTLIDFTFTAPKNALTANASNDAGNRQVASYPGKFPSRDNGGSGQHYAATRLSQLQHLQEHAIADTNSLLMSGTRFTLNGATNASWNQDYLILDIHHKGTQPQALEEYASASACTYSNNITCIPSGTTYRPEQKHLKRPDAQGTTPAIITGPAGEEIYTDQYGRVKVQFPWDREGSGIETSSCWLRVKQGWAGVEYGSNNIPRIGQEVIVSYENSDPDRPLVTGRVYNGKNTPPYALPAHKTRTALKTQSSLKGDGYNEFRIEDKKGQEQLFIHGEKDMDIHIKQDKKSLIQNNHHVTVDGSHYQQQNQLHQTIGGANNEKAGKQLSLSVSKDITIKISGAKAVQSGNALYIKSGMKAVLDAGQQLILKAGAGTVVLDPSGVSITGPIVTINEGGGGGSASAASPTSPAAPVEADKNKAGQNFKSSSTGIPPLPPGDAAIKQASAQAINFRIASKTRAPVVSIPAPPNTKKAKPTTKQNGTVSKASVTPIIAPIVASNIPSKVQEKNWLQLHLHWDDKHKTPIKQQDYTLYLADGSTRSGTLDDKGQAFEENLPEGTVSVEYTHQPTAATKTQSLIDQLDTTLKNLTDEMLCNKEIQELVENDIPATENGWIYAEAAINAGWDTSEDLPSFNTMTSRGLYKAGTPYLDLLEDIETGNIREIQRKYEDASAAGHTTYTPADESAEAINLLMRNIEVRQLLTDFVDDYWHALFGMQSTENLAALVNEIVISIFSEGVNAPLLNATFPQVIQQQLQNAGQQLADIAKGLKSAGQPLKQKATSNSIAAEKIRKLIDVKKTPRLREQFLLRLTNKKGKAWSNKTFKVTTNSGVFEGKTNSQGVVKTKLNAQDLNGTLDIWLKDTEIEPTFSVPFAIDAGEIADVSTIQGIQARCNNLGFNAGVVDGINGRKTKNAVKGFQQQQKVQVDGIAGPITQRKLTSAYGQ
;
A
#
# COMPACT_ATOMS: atom_id res chain seq x y z
N MET A 1 66.36 -42.30 20.71
CA MET A 1 65.01 -42.70 20.28
C MET A 1 64.46 -41.68 19.25
N ALA A 2 65.26 -41.34 18.23
CA ALA A 2 65.10 -40.08 17.49
C ALA A 2 64.44 -40.20 16.09
N ASN A 3 63.90 -41.36 15.72
CA ASN A 3 63.54 -41.68 14.32
C ASN A 3 62.07 -42.05 14.05
N SER A 4 61.13 -41.91 15.00
CA SER A 4 59.70 -42.12 14.73
C SER A 4 59.01 -40.81 14.35
N SER A 5 58.46 -40.72 13.14
CA SER A 5 57.61 -39.61 12.69
C SER A 5 56.33 -39.54 13.53
N ARG A 6 56.07 -38.38 14.15
CA ARG A 6 54.85 -38.05 14.89
C ARG A 6 53.78 -37.40 14.04
N PHE A 7 54.18 -36.73 12.96
CA PHE A 7 53.27 -36.06 12.03
C PHE A 7 53.44 -36.66 10.64
N VAL A 8 52.32 -37.14 10.09
CA VAL A 8 52.26 -37.83 8.80
C VAL A 8 51.26 -37.10 7.91
N PHE A 9 51.63 -36.84 6.65
CA PHE A 9 50.74 -36.24 5.66
C PHE A 9 50.53 -37.21 4.51
N THR A 10 49.28 -37.58 4.27
CA THR A 10 48.91 -38.56 3.24
C THR A 10 48.07 -37.87 2.17
N LEU A 11 48.52 -37.95 0.92
CA LEU A 11 47.72 -37.59 -0.25
C LEU A 11 46.80 -38.76 -0.62
N ILE A 12 45.49 -38.54 -0.60
CA ILE A 12 44.54 -39.61 -0.92
C ILE A 12 44.62 -39.94 -2.42
N GLY A 13 44.96 -41.20 -2.73
CA GLY A 13 45.11 -41.67 -4.11
C GLY A 13 46.46 -41.32 -4.77
N SER A 14 47.48 -40.97 -3.98
CA SER A 14 48.86 -40.82 -4.45
C SER A 14 49.85 -41.45 -3.47
N ASP A 15 50.86 -42.14 -3.99
CA ASP A 15 51.98 -42.69 -3.21
C ASP A 15 53.16 -41.70 -3.12
N THR A 16 52.96 -40.43 -3.49
CA THR A 16 53.99 -39.39 -3.40
C THR A 16 54.49 -39.27 -1.96
N PRO A 17 55.78 -39.52 -1.68
CA PRO A 17 56.32 -39.41 -0.33
C PRO A 17 56.42 -37.94 0.07
N LEU A 18 55.59 -37.53 1.03
CA LEU A 18 55.59 -36.19 1.62
C LEU A 18 55.86 -36.30 3.12
N ARG A 19 56.92 -35.63 3.58
CA ARG A 19 57.33 -35.68 4.99
C ARG A 19 57.02 -34.37 5.68
N VAL A 20 56.22 -34.39 6.74
CA VAL A 20 55.88 -33.15 7.46
C VAL A 20 57.08 -32.61 8.21
N THR A 21 57.46 -31.36 7.93
CA THR A 21 58.51 -30.65 8.66
C THR A 21 57.93 -29.71 9.71
N GLU A 22 56.82 -29.03 9.40
CA GLU A 22 56.10 -28.15 10.31
C GLU A 22 54.66 -27.95 9.85
N PHE A 23 53.81 -27.48 10.76
CA PHE A 23 52.48 -26.98 10.40
C PHE A 23 52.02 -25.88 11.34
N ASP A 24 51.12 -25.05 10.82
CA ASP A 24 50.34 -24.06 11.56
C ASP A 24 48.87 -24.24 11.19
N GLY A 25 48.03 -24.54 12.19
CA GLY A 25 46.62 -24.92 11.98
C GLY A 25 45.67 -24.10 12.82
N GLN A 26 44.54 -23.70 12.25
CA GLN A 26 43.49 -22.97 12.94
C GLN A 26 42.15 -23.68 12.77
N GLU A 27 41.44 -23.88 13.88
CA GLU A 27 40.06 -24.35 13.88
C GLU A 27 39.23 -23.52 14.86
N SER A 28 37.96 -23.29 14.51
CA SER A 28 37.05 -22.52 15.35
C SER A 28 35.61 -22.98 15.13
N LEU A 29 34.79 -22.87 16.18
CA LEU A 29 33.35 -23.04 16.06
C LEU A 29 32.78 -22.05 15.03
N SER A 30 31.96 -22.58 14.14
CA SER A 30 31.27 -21.83 13.10
C SER A 30 32.19 -21.10 12.11
N THR A 31 33.42 -21.58 11.96
CA THR A 31 34.40 -21.11 10.96
C THR A 31 35.03 -22.30 10.26
N PRO A 32 35.29 -22.27 8.95
CA PRO A 32 36.07 -23.32 8.27
C PRO A 32 37.48 -23.43 8.85
N PHE A 33 37.97 -24.65 9.07
CA PHE A 33 39.37 -24.85 9.49
C PHE A 33 40.35 -24.56 8.36
N GLN A 34 41.59 -24.21 8.71
CA GLN A 34 42.69 -24.07 7.77
C GLN A 34 43.98 -24.59 8.39
N TRP A 35 44.70 -25.44 7.66
CA TRP A 35 46.01 -25.98 8.08
C TRP A 35 47.05 -25.73 7.01
N ASN A 36 48.08 -24.96 7.33
CA ASN A 36 49.24 -24.78 6.47
C ASN A 36 50.29 -25.82 6.89
N VAL A 37 50.55 -26.80 6.02
CA VAL A 37 51.46 -27.91 6.27
C VAL A 37 52.67 -27.77 5.37
N THR A 38 53.84 -27.61 5.96
CA THR A 38 55.10 -27.64 5.22
C THR A 38 55.57 -29.10 5.14
N VAL A 39 55.81 -29.55 3.90
CA VAL A 39 56.26 -30.91 3.59
C VAL A 39 57.56 -30.87 2.80
N ALA A 40 58.44 -31.82 3.12
CA ALA A 40 59.66 -32.10 2.38
C ALA A 40 59.43 -33.26 1.40
N SER A 41 59.93 -33.10 0.17
CA SER A 41 59.96 -34.15 -0.85
C SER A 41 61.33 -34.23 -1.53
N GLU A 42 61.72 -35.41 -1.97
CA GLU A 42 62.93 -35.60 -2.80
C GLU A 42 62.68 -35.22 -4.26
N ASP A 43 61.42 -35.15 -4.68
CA ASP A 43 61.05 -34.66 -6.00
C ASP A 43 60.98 -33.12 -5.99
N ALA A 44 61.93 -32.47 -6.66
CA ALA A 44 61.97 -31.03 -6.82
C ALA A 44 60.97 -30.47 -7.85
N ASN A 45 60.32 -31.35 -8.62
CA ASN A 45 59.43 -30.98 -9.72
C ASN A 45 57.98 -31.41 -9.47
N LEU A 46 57.52 -31.46 -8.20
CA LEU A 46 56.12 -31.72 -7.90
C LEU A 46 55.21 -30.76 -8.66
N ASP A 47 54.34 -31.32 -9.51
CA ASP A 47 53.36 -30.52 -10.25
C ASP A 47 52.25 -30.04 -9.31
N LEU A 48 52.43 -28.83 -8.76
CA LEU A 48 51.50 -28.21 -7.83
C LEU A 48 50.07 -28.14 -8.38
N ARG A 49 49.89 -28.04 -9.71
CA ARG A 49 48.56 -28.00 -10.33
C ARG A 49 47.78 -29.30 -10.10
N ASN A 50 48.48 -30.43 -10.03
CA ASN A 50 47.85 -31.74 -9.79
C ASN A 50 47.53 -31.97 -8.31
N LEU A 51 48.10 -31.17 -7.41
CA LEU A 51 47.83 -31.22 -5.96
C LEU A 51 46.59 -30.42 -5.57
N ILE A 52 46.29 -29.32 -6.26
CA ILE A 52 45.12 -28.48 -5.97
C ILE A 52 43.82 -29.30 -6.06
N ASN A 53 42.94 -29.11 -5.08
CA ASN A 53 41.65 -29.78 -4.92
C ASN A 53 41.75 -31.32 -4.75
N LYS A 54 42.94 -31.84 -4.40
CA LYS A 54 43.09 -33.23 -3.95
C LYS A 54 42.79 -33.33 -2.47
N SER A 55 42.18 -34.45 -2.08
CA SER A 55 41.96 -34.80 -0.68
C SER A 55 43.29 -35.24 -0.05
N ALA A 56 43.52 -34.79 1.19
CA ALA A 56 44.67 -35.17 1.98
C ALA A 56 44.30 -35.25 3.46
N VAL A 57 45.12 -35.99 4.21
CA VAL A 57 44.98 -36.16 5.66
C VAL A 57 46.30 -35.85 6.34
N LEU A 58 46.25 -34.91 7.28
CA LEU A 58 47.30 -34.72 8.28
C LEU A 58 46.94 -35.57 9.52
N THR A 59 47.83 -36.49 9.89
CA THR A 59 47.71 -37.32 11.09
C THR A 59 48.69 -36.82 12.14
N LEU A 60 48.18 -36.51 13.32
CA LEU A 60 48.96 -36.15 14.50
C LEU A 60 48.96 -37.33 15.47
N LEU A 61 50.15 -37.83 15.79
CA LEU A 61 50.36 -38.89 16.76
C LEU A 61 50.80 -38.29 18.10
N GLY A 62 50.15 -38.75 19.17
CA GLY A 62 50.50 -38.43 20.54
C GLY A 62 51.88 -38.97 20.92
N GLU A 63 52.35 -38.62 22.11
CA GLU A 63 53.62 -39.14 22.63
C GLU A 63 53.43 -40.58 23.13
N GLU A 64 54.51 -41.36 23.28
CA GLU A 64 54.42 -42.77 23.69
C GLU A 64 53.67 -42.97 25.03
N ALA A 65 53.68 -41.96 25.90
CA ALA A 65 52.93 -41.94 27.16
C ALA A 65 51.39 -41.80 26.96
N ASN A 66 50.94 -41.30 25.82
CA ASN A 66 49.54 -41.18 25.42
C ASN A 66 49.39 -41.35 23.89
N PRO A 67 49.23 -42.59 23.38
CA PRO A 67 49.25 -42.92 21.96
C PRO A 67 47.96 -42.52 21.22
N ALA A 68 47.39 -41.37 21.55
CA ALA A 68 46.22 -40.81 20.90
C ALA A 68 46.54 -40.41 19.45
N GLU A 69 45.58 -40.62 18.55
CA GLU A 69 45.66 -40.20 17.15
C GLU A 69 44.65 -39.09 16.90
N ARG A 70 45.04 -38.10 16.08
CA ARG A 70 44.11 -37.12 15.54
C ARG A 70 44.28 -36.99 14.04
N LEU A 71 43.16 -37.14 13.33
CA LEU A 71 43.07 -36.96 11.90
C LEU A 71 42.56 -35.56 11.57
N ILE A 72 43.13 -34.97 10.52
CA ILE A 72 42.67 -33.73 9.90
C ILE A 72 42.54 -33.99 8.41
N HIS A 73 41.35 -34.38 7.97
CA HIS A 73 41.00 -34.53 6.56
C HIS A 73 40.51 -33.22 5.94
N GLY A 74 41.01 -32.86 4.75
CA GLY A 74 40.52 -31.73 3.95
C GLY A 74 40.95 -31.81 2.49
N PHE A 75 40.77 -30.71 1.76
CA PHE A 75 41.21 -30.54 0.39
C PHE A 75 42.33 -29.50 0.32
N ILE A 76 43.30 -29.72 -0.56
CA ILE A 76 44.40 -28.77 -0.80
C ILE A 76 43.85 -27.57 -1.56
N SER A 77 43.70 -26.43 -0.90
CA SER A 77 43.20 -25.18 -1.49
C SER A 77 44.31 -24.29 -2.03
N ALA A 78 45.52 -24.39 -1.49
CA ALA A 78 46.71 -23.71 -1.99
C ALA A 78 47.94 -24.61 -1.87
N ALA A 79 48.89 -24.42 -2.78
CA ALA A 79 50.17 -25.13 -2.79
C ALA A 79 51.28 -24.18 -3.27
N SER A 80 52.38 -24.12 -2.53
CA SER A 80 53.51 -23.23 -2.79
C SER A 80 54.83 -24.00 -2.70
N TYR A 81 55.78 -23.68 -3.57
CA TYR A 81 57.17 -24.13 -3.43
C TYR A 81 57.95 -23.10 -2.61
N LEU A 82 58.64 -23.54 -1.57
CA LEU A 82 59.37 -22.67 -0.64
C LEU A 82 60.87 -22.60 -0.93
N GLY A 83 61.42 -23.59 -1.63
CA GLY A 83 62.84 -23.68 -1.92
C GLY A 83 63.34 -25.11 -1.86
N THR A 84 64.57 -25.31 -2.32
CA THR A 84 65.31 -26.56 -2.15
C THR A 84 66.45 -26.28 -1.20
N ASP A 85 66.58 -27.13 -0.19
CA ASP A 85 67.74 -27.16 0.69
C ASP A 85 68.28 -28.59 0.76
N ASN A 86 69.57 -28.74 0.44
CA ASN A 86 70.26 -30.03 0.35
C ASN A 86 69.48 -31.07 -0.49
N ARG A 87 69.07 -32.19 0.10
CA ARG A 87 68.37 -33.31 -0.55
C ARG A 87 66.88 -33.06 -0.77
N PHE A 88 66.26 -32.12 -0.07
CA PHE A 88 64.81 -31.97 -0.04
C PHE A 88 64.35 -30.63 -0.63
N SER A 89 63.27 -30.71 -1.42
CA SER A 89 62.45 -29.56 -1.80
C SER A 89 61.32 -29.38 -0.79
N LEU A 90 61.12 -28.15 -0.33
CA LEU A 90 60.09 -27.78 0.63
C LEU A 90 58.87 -27.20 -0.10
N TYR A 91 57.69 -27.69 0.27
CA TYR A 91 56.41 -27.24 -0.25
C TYR A 91 55.48 -26.92 0.92
N GLN A 92 54.68 -25.87 0.79
CA GLN A 92 53.60 -25.56 1.73
C GLN A 92 52.25 -25.89 1.08
N LEU A 93 51.47 -26.74 1.75
CA LEU A 93 50.14 -27.15 1.31
C LEU A 93 49.11 -26.63 2.32
N THR A 94 48.11 -25.90 1.84
CA THR A 94 47.00 -25.41 2.68
C THR A 94 45.82 -26.35 2.55
N LEU A 95 45.41 -26.94 3.69
CA LEU A 95 44.31 -27.88 3.81
C LEU A 95 43.09 -27.18 4.40
N THR A 96 41.95 -27.22 3.70
CA THR A 96 40.67 -26.61 4.12
C THR A 96 39.49 -27.57 3.91
N PRO A 97 38.35 -27.40 4.59
CA PRO A 97 37.15 -28.17 4.27
C PRO A 97 36.60 -27.80 2.89
N GLN A 98 35.75 -28.66 2.32
CA GLN A 98 35.04 -28.35 1.06
C GLN A 98 34.15 -27.10 1.22
N LEU A 99 33.67 -26.84 2.44
CA LEU A 99 32.86 -25.67 2.78
C LEU A 99 33.57 -24.34 2.47
N SER A 100 34.90 -24.28 2.54
CA SER A 100 35.66 -23.05 2.25
C SER A 100 35.47 -22.57 0.81
N TYR A 101 35.11 -23.46 -0.13
CA TYR A 101 34.85 -23.08 -1.51
C TYR A 101 33.60 -22.21 -1.71
N PHE A 102 32.76 -22.08 -0.68
CA PHE A 102 31.63 -21.15 -0.68
C PHE A 102 32.11 -19.68 -0.76
N GLU A 103 33.35 -19.37 -0.37
CA GLU A 103 33.95 -18.05 -0.56
C GLU A 103 34.10 -17.67 -2.04
N HIS A 104 34.21 -18.67 -2.92
CA HIS A 104 34.34 -18.48 -4.37
C HIS A 104 32.99 -18.50 -5.10
N ARG A 105 31.87 -18.52 -4.36
CA ARG A 105 30.52 -18.56 -4.89
C ARG A 105 29.76 -17.33 -4.41
N SER A 106 29.74 -16.27 -5.21
CA SER A 106 29.11 -14.99 -4.87
C SER A 106 28.09 -14.53 -5.91
N GLY A 107 27.20 -13.64 -5.48
CA GLY A 107 26.26 -12.96 -6.37
C GLY A 107 24.94 -12.63 -5.68
N HIS A 108 23.87 -12.62 -6.48
CA HIS A 108 22.52 -12.34 -6.01
C HIS A 108 21.62 -13.56 -6.20
N ARG A 109 20.80 -13.85 -5.18
CA ARG A 109 19.82 -14.94 -5.23
C ARG A 109 18.67 -14.70 -4.26
N ILE A 110 17.47 -15.08 -4.69
CA ILE A 110 16.23 -14.96 -3.91
C ILE A 110 15.79 -16.34 -3.43
N PHE A 111 15.54 -16.48 -2.13
CA PHE A 111 14.91 -17.64 -1.50
C PHE A 111 13.55 -17.23 -0.95
N GLN A 112 12.49 -17.98 -1.30
CA GLN A 112 11.12 -17.67 -0.93
C GLN A 112 10.47 -18.86 -0.24
N ASP A 113 9.74 -18.56 0.84
CA ASP A 113 8.99 -19.53 1.64
C ASP A 113 9.83 -20.71 2.14
N MET A 114 11.11 -20.47 2.43
CA MET A 114 12.07 -21.48 2.90
C MET A 114 12.56 -21.16 4.32
N SER A 115 12.73 -22.20 5.15
CA SER A 115 13.41 -22.06 6.44
C SER A 115 14.92 -21.94 6.23
N VAL A 116 15.66 -21.37 7.20
CA VAL A 116 17.13 -21.28 7.11
C VAL A 116 17.77 -22.65 6.88
N PRO A 117 17.42 -23.73 7.61
CA PRO A 117 17.95 -25.05 7.29
C PRO A 117 17.67 -25.52 5.87
N ASP A 118 16.52 -25.19 5.29
CA ASP A 118 16.19 -25.57 3.90
C ASP A 118 17.00 -24.76 2.89
N ILE A 119 17.24 -23.48 3.15
CA ILE A 119 18.17 -22.65 2.37
C ILE A 119 19.57 -23.27 2.41
N ILE A 120 20.08 -23.63 3.60
CA ILE A 120 21.42 -24.21 3.73
C ILE A 120 21.53 -25.58 3.05
N LYS A 121 20.48 -26.43 3.12
CA LYS A 121 20.43 -27.68 2.35
C LYS A 121 20.52 -27.44 0.85
N GLN A 122 19.82 -26.42 0.34
CA GLN A 122 19.89 -26.06 -1.08
C GLN A 122 21.31 -25.63 -1.47
N LEU A 123 21.97 -24.79 -0.66
CA LEU A 123 23.36 -24.38 -0.89
C LEU A 123 24.31 -25.59 -0.94
N PHE A 124 24.20 -26.52 0.03
CA PHE A 124 25.00 -27.74 0.05
C PHE A 124 24.76 -28.63 -1.17
N SER A 125 23.50 -28.77 -1.60
CA SER A 125 23.13 -29.51 -2.81
C SER A 125 23.72 -28.87 -4.06
N ASP A 126 23.61 -27.55 -4.21
CA ASP A 126 24.12 -26.80 -5.37
C ASP A 126 25.66 -26.83 -5.45
N ALA A 127 26.32 -26.87 -4.30
CA ALA A 127 27.77 -27.05 -4.18
C ALA A 127 28.22 -28.51 -4.25
N LYS A 128 27.28 -29.46 -4.35
CA LYS A 128 27.54 -30.91 -4.43
C LYS A 128 28.34 -31.43 -3.23
N ILE A 129 28.06 -30.94 -2.02
CA ILE A 129 28.59 -31.52 -0.79
C ILE A 129 27.83 -32.84 -0.53
N PRO A 130 28.52 -33.98 -0.42
CA PRO A 130 27.87 -35.27 -0.17
C PRO A 130 27.07 -35.28 1.13
N GLY A 131 25.89 -35.91 1.12
CA GLY A 131 24.98 -35.93 2.28
C GLY A 131 25.56 -36.63 3.51
N ASP A 132 26.46 -37.60 3.33
CA ASP A 132 27.19 -38.30 4.40
C ASP A 132 28.33 -37.47 5.02
N GLN A 133 28.65 -36.31 4.43
CA GLN A 133 29.52 -35.28 5.00
C GLN A 133 28.75 -34.22 5.79
N ILE A 134 27.44 -34.35 5.96
CA ILE A 134 26.61 -33.37 6.66
C ILE A 134 25.81 -34.07 7.76
N GLN A 135 25.94 -33.59 8.99
CA GLN A 135 25.18 -34.08 10.13
C GLN A 135 24.31 -32.98 10.73
N TRP A 136 23.00 -33.15 10.61
CA TRP A 136 22.00 -32.24 11.20
C TRP A 136 21.64 -32.70 12.62
N LYS A 137 21.96 -31.88 13.63
CA LYS A 137 21.57 -32.06 15.04
C LYS A 137 20.78 -30.86 15.56
N LEU A 138 19.76 -30.48 14.80
CA LEU A 138 18.85 -29.40 15.14
C LEU A 138 17.66 -29.95 15.94
N LYS A 139 17.29 -29.29 17.04
CA LYS A 139 16.15 -29.66 17.89
C LYS A 139 14.98 -28.69 17.78
N LYS A 140 15.22 -27.47 17.33
CA LYS A 140 14.20 -26.42 17.17
C LYS A 140 13.43 -26.57 15.86
N THR A 141 12.28 -25.91 15.80
CA THR A 141 11.54 -25.65 14.56
C THR A 141 11.92 -24.26 14.05
N TYR A 142 12.15 -24.14 12.74
CA TYR A 142 12.59 -22.90 12.11
C TYR A 142 11.49 -22.34 11.23
N GLN A 143 11.25 -21.04 11.37
CA GLN A 143 10.23 -20.36 10.61
C GLN A 143 10.66 -20.19 9.16
N ALA A 144 9.75 -20.47 8.22
CA ALA A 144 9.96 -20.16 6.82
C ALA A 144 10.02 -18.65 6.63
N ARG A 145 11.01 -18.19 5.85
CA ARG A 145 11.16 -16.79 5.46
C ARG A 145 10.40 -16.58 4.17
N THR A 146 9.40 -15.70 4.17
CA THR A 146 8.65 -15.35 2.95
C THR A 146 9.58 -14.81 1.87
N TYR A 147 10.63 -14.09 2.26
CA TYR A 147 11.60 -13.53 1.34
C TYR A 147 12.95 -13.41 2.05
N CYS A 148 14.00 -13.96 1.43
CA CYS A 148 15.37 -13.87 1.91
C CYS A 148 16.33 -13.78 0.72
N VAL A 149 17.20 -12.79 0.73
CA VAL A 149 18.08 -12.46 -0.40
C VAL A 149 19.53 -12.64 0.03
N GLN A 150 20.28 -13.40 -0.77
CA GLN A 150 21.73 -13.30 -0.85
C GLN A 150 22.02 -12.09 -1.75
N TYR A 151 22.61 -11.03 -1.23
CA TYR A 151 22.77 -9.77 -1.97
C TYR A 151 24.22 -9.33 -2.02
N ASP A 152 24.89 -9.53 -3.16
CA ASP A 152 26.30 -9.17 -3.35
C ASP A 152 27.23 -9.70 -2.24
N GLU A 153 26.98 -10.94 -1.80
CA GLU A 153 27.77 -11.63 -0.80
C GLU A 153 28.11 -13.04 -1.27
N ASN A 154 29.21 -13.61 -0.76
CA ASN A 154 29.54 -15.01 -1.01
C ASN A 154 28.66 -15.95 -0.18
N GLU A 155 28.51 -17.20 -0.62
CA GLU A 155 27.64 -18.18 0.02
C GLU A 155 28.10 -18.53 1.45
N LEU A 156 29.40 -18.39 1.78
CA LEU A 156 29.91 -18.65 3.13
C LEU A 156 29.44 -17.56 4.09
N SER A 157 29.56 -16.30 3.71
CA SER A 157 29.07 -15.15 4.47
C SER A 157 27.55 -15.19 4.63
N PHE A 158 26.83 -15.50 3.55
CA PHE A 158 25.37 -15.65 3.57
C PHE A 158 24.93 -16.77 4.51
N MET A 159 25.50 -17.97 4.36
CA MET A 159 25.21 -19.10 5.25
C MET A 159 25.55 -18.74 6.70
N SER A 160 26.73 -18.18 6.95
CA SER A 160 27.19 -17.86 8.30
C SER A 160 26.27 -16.86 8.99
N ARG A 161 25.82 -15.79 8.30
CA ARG A 161 24.89 -14.82 8.91
C ARG A 161 23.54 -15.46 9.24
N LEU A 162 23.01 -16.32 8.34
CA LEU A 162 21.73 -16.99 8.57
C LEU A 162 21.80 -17.98 9.73
N LEU A 163 22.88 -18.77 9.81
CA LEU A 163 23.12 -19.67 10.93
C LEU A 163 23.27 -18.91 12.25
N ALA A 164 24.00 -17.79 12.26
CA ALA A 164 24.14 -16.93 13.43
C ALA A 164 22.80 -16.30 13.87
N GLU A 165 21.97 -15.84 12.94
CA GLU A 165 20.61 -15.32 13.22
C GLU A 165 19.72 -16.36 13.91
N GLU A 166 19.78 -17.62 13.47
CA GLU A 166 19.01 -18.72 14.05
C GLU A 166 19.66 -19.34 15.30
N GLY A 167 20.89 -18.95 15.60
CA GLY A 167 21.66 -19.52 16.69
C GLY A 167 22.15 -20.94 16.44
N ILE A 168 22.31 -21.33 15.18
CA ILE A 168 22.87 -22.61 14.75
C ILE A 168 24.38 -22.44 14.64
N HIS A 169 25.15 -23.25 15.34
CA HIS A 169 26.60 -23.34 15.18
C HIS A 169 26.97 -24.57 14.36
N TYR A 170 28.17 -24.58 13.81
CA TYR A 170 28.73 -25.77 13.18
C TYR A 170 30.18 -26.03 13.59
N HIS A 171 30.62 -27.28 13.46
CA HIS A 171 32.00 -27.72 13.65
C HIS A 171 32.30 -28.92 12.76
N PHE A 172 33.55 -29.37 12.72
CA PHE A 172 33.98 -30.47 11.88
C PHE A 172 34.38 -31.68 12.72
N THR A 173 34.05 -32.87 12.24
CA THR A 173 34.65 -34.13 12.71
C THR A 173 35.38 -34.80 11.56
N HIS A 174 36.55 -35.35 11.81
CA HIS A 174 37.42 -35.88 10.76
C HIS A 174 37.49 -37.40 10.81
N HIS A 175 37.49 -38.00 9.62
CA HIS A 175 37.74 -39.40 9.35
C HIS A 175 38.88 -39.51 8.34
N LEU A 176 39.35 -40.72 8.05
CA LEU A 176 40.45 -40.94 7.11
C LEU A 176 40.08 -40.54 5.67
N ASP A 177 38.82 -40.71 5.29
CA ASP A 177 38.33 -40.54 3.92
C ASP A 177 37.46 -39.29 3.72
N ARG A 178 37.05 -38.62 4.82
CA ARG A 178 36.15 -37.47 4.78
C ARG A 178 36.21 -36.61 6.05
N HIS A 179 35.73 -35.37 5.96
CA HIS A 179 35.34 -34.56 7.11
C HIS A 179 33.82 -34.38 7.09
N VAL A 180 33.20 -34.28 8.25
CA VAL A 180 31.75 -34.13 8.40
C VAL A 180 31.45 -32.78 9.06
N ILE A 181 30.59 -31.99 8.43
CA ILE A 181 30.05 -30.73 8.94
C ILE A 181 28.91 -31.08 9.90
N VAL A 182 29.05 -30.77 11.18
CA VAL A 182 28.03 -31.00 12.20
C VAL A 182 27.34 -29.69 12.53
N LEU A 183 26.07 -29.54 12.15
CA LEU A 183 25.25 -28.37 12.47
C LEU A 183 24.36 -28.64 13.68
N SER A 184 24.37 -27.77 14.68
CA SER A 184 23.52 -27.91 15.87
C SER A 184 23.05 -26.56 16.43
N ASP A 185 21.90 -26.56 17.11
CA ASP A 185 21.33 -25.44 17.85
C ASP A 185 21.40 -25.64 19.38
N ASN A 186 22.05 -26.72 19.83
CA ASN A 186 22.03 -27.16 21.21
C ASN A 186 23.42 -27.59 21.70
N ASN A 187 23.89 -26.98 22.79
CA ASN A 187 25.19 -27.23 23.40
C ASN A 187 25.35 -28.66 23.95
N THR A 188 24.27 -29.37 24.25
CA THR A 188 24.33 -30.78 24.68
C THR A 188 24.90 -31.73 23.62
N THR A 189 25.02 -31.27 22.37
CA THR A 189 25.57 -32.09 21.28
C THR A 189 27.09 -32.12 21.24
N PHE A 190 27.77 -31.22 21.96
CA PHE A 190 29.22 -31.20 22.09
C PHE A 190 29.70 -32.40 22.93
N LYS A 191 30.59 -33.20 22.35
CA LYS A 191 31.15 -34.40 22.99
C LYS A 191 32.39 -34.04 23.80
N ALA A 192 32.69 -34.86 24.81
CA ALA A 192 34.01 -34.83 25.45
C ALA A 192 35.08 -35.14 24.39
N ASN A 193 36.22 -34.46 24.49
CA ASN A 193 37.36 -34.68 23.61
C ASN A 193 37.86 -36.11 23.82
N SER A 194 38.03 -36.85 22.71
CA SER A 194 38.40 -38.28 22.79
C SER A 194 39.85 -38.50 23.23
N ASN A 195 40.74 -37.54 22.95
CA ASN A 195 42.18 -37.66 23.21
C ASN A 195 42.56 -37.08 24.58
N ALA A 196 41.79 -36.12 25.08
CA ALA A 196 41.98 -35.51 26.40
C ALA A 196 40.62 -35.11 27.02
N PRO A 197 39.81 -36.09 27.48
CA PRO A 197 38.52 -35.79 28.13
C PRO A 197 38.72 -35.05 29.46
N THR A 198 39.80 -35.34 30.17
CA THR A 198 40.26 -34.62 31.35
C THR A 198 41.66 -34.09 31.07
N LEU A 199 41.89 -32.80 31.34
CA LEU A 199 43.15 -32.13 31.11
C LEU A 199 43.72 -31.63 32.45
N PRO A 200 44.83 -32.20 32.95
CA PRO A 200 45.46 -31.69 34.16
C PRO A 200 46.10 -30.32 33.87
N TYR A 201 46.04 -29.43 34.86
CA TYR A 201 46.75 -28.16 34.88
C TYR A 201 48.06 -28.34 35.64
N ILE A 202 49.17 -28.25 34.92
CA ILE A 202 50.52 -28.42 35.47
C ILE A 202 51.35 -27.25 34.97
N GLN A 203 51.79 -26.37 35.87
CA GLN A 203 52.64 -25.24 35.51
C GLN A 203 53.86 -25.72 34.74
N GLU A 204 54.26 -24.99 33.70
CA GLU A 204 55.34 -25.41 32.78
C GLU A 204 56.64 -25.81 33.51
N GLN A 205 56.97 -25.15 34.62
CA GLN A 205 58.17 -25.44 35.43
C GLN A 205 58.13 -26.81 36.12
N SER A 206 56.94 -27.35 36.36
CA SER A 206 56.68 -28.61 37.05
C SER A 206 56.25 -29.74 36.10
N ARG A 207 56.17 -29.45 34.79
CA ARG A 207 55.68 -30.40 33.78
C ARG A 207 56.80 -31.36 33.39
N ALA A 208 56.54 -32.66 33.51
CA ALA A 208 57.44 -33.66 32.98
C ALA A 208 57.42 -33.64 31.43
N TYR A 209 58.55 -33.96 30.80
CA TYR A 209 58.62 -34.07 29.34
C TYR A 209 57.62 -35.13 28.86
N GLY A 210 56.75 -34.72 27.93
CA GLY A 210 55.73 -35.58 27.32
C GLY A 210 54.44 -35.79 28.11
N GLU A 211 54.30 -35.19 29.29
CA GLU A 211 53.05 -35.19 30.03
C GLU A 211 52.02 -34.26 29.36
N SER A 212 50.85 -34.80 29.04
CA SER A 212 49.74 -34.08 28.39
C SER A 212 49.03 -33.19 29.41
N SER A 213 49.15 -31.86 29.30
CA SER A 213 48.57 -30.92 30.26
C SER A 213 48.22 -29.57 29.63
N ALA A 214 47.40 -28.80 30.34
CA ALA A 214 47.37 -27.35 30.21
C ALA A 214 48.48 -26.78 31.10
N TYR A 215 49.40 -26.01 30.53
CA TYR A 215 50.55 -25.46 31.27
C TYR A 215 50.51 -23.95 31.47
N ARG A 216 49.55 -23.30 30.81
CA ARG A 216 49.09 -21.94 31.10
C ARG A 216 47.57 -21.93 31.03
N PHE A 217 46.93 -21.23 31.96
CA PHE A 217 45.49 -21.05 31.99
C PHE A 217 45.15 -19.66 32.50
N GLU A 218 44.38 -18.91 31.72
CA GLU A 218 43.97 -17.54 32.02
C GLU A 218 42.45 -17.43 31.88
N LEU A 219 41.76 -17.10 32.97
CA LEU A 219 40.32 -16.84 32.95
C LEU A 219 40.06 -15.34 32.82
N ASN A 220 39.38 -14.95 31.75
CA ASN A 220 39.05 -13.57 31.43
C ASN A 220 37.55 -13.32 31.60
N ARG A 221 37.20 -12.20 32.25
CA ARG A 221 35.82 -11.72 32.38
C ARG A 221 35.68 -10.30 31.86
N LYS A 222 34.57 -10.00 31.20
CA LYS A 222 34.22 -8.64 30.75
C LYS A 222 32.74 -8.38 30.93
N VAL A 223 32.39 -7.10 31.05
CA VAL A 223 30.99 -6.67 31.11
C VAL A 223 30.35 -6.81 29.73
N THR A 224 29.16 -7.40 29.69
CA THR A 224 28.32 -7.53 28.49
C THR A 224 26.92 -7.00 28.77
N ALA A 225 26.15 -6.78 27.71
CA ALA A 225 24.74 -6.44 27.84
C ALA A 225 23.95 -7.65 28.35
N ASN A 226 23.04 -7.40 29.29
CA ASN A 226 22.19 -8.38 29.95
C ASN A 226 20.75 -8.36 29.45
N ASN A 227 20.39 -7.35 28.65
CA ASN A 227 19.11 -7.25 27.97
C ASN A 227 19.30 -7.09 26.45
N SER A 228 18.50 -7.81 25.68
CA SER A 228 18.37 -7.64 24.23
C SER A 228 16.93 -7.32 23.86
N THR A 229 16.76 -6.23 23.12
CA THR A 229 15.45 -5.76 22.63
C THR A 229 15.48 -5.60 21.13
N LEU A 230 14.55 -6.25 20.44
CA LEU A 230 14.36 -6.13 18.99
C LEU A 230 13.01 -5.47 18.75
N ILE A 231 13.00 -4.40 17.96
CA ILE A 231 11.80 -3.62 17.63
C ILE A 231 11.60 -3.65 16.12
N ASP A 232 10.40 -3.94 15.66
CA ASP A 232 10.05 -3.91 14.24
C ASP A 232 8.71 -3.23 13.98
N PHE A 233 8.36 -3.10 12.71
CA PHE A 233 7.08 -2.56 12.25
C PHE A 233 6.43 -3.55 11.28
N THR A 234 5.13 -3.79 11.42
CA THR A 234 4.32 -4.53 10.45
C THR A 234 3.21 -3.64 9.92
N PHE A 235 3.05 -3.64 8.59
CA PHE A 235 1.97 -2.88 7.97
C PHE A 235 0.62 -3.60 8.04
N THR A 236 0.60 -4.92 8.30
CA THR A 236 -0.64 -5.71 8.42
C THR A 236 -1.34 -5.51 9.76
N ALA A 237 -0.60 -5.06 10.78
CA ALA A 237 -1.12 -4.72 12.11
C ALA A 237 -0.37 -3.50 12.71
N PRO A 238 -0.56 -2.29 12.16
CA PRO A 238 0.29 -1.12 12.44
C PRO A 238 0.20 -0.58 13.88
N LYS A 239 -0.85 -0.95 14.64
CA LYS A 239 -0.99 -0.61 16.06
C LYS A 239 -0.25 -1.56 17.00
N ASN A 240 0.16 -2.74 16.50
CA ASN A 240 0.83 -3.73 17.33
C ASN A 240 2.30 -3.37 17.45
N ALA A 241 2.74 -3.09 18.68
CA ALA A 241 4.17 -2.98 18.97
C ALA A 241 4.83 -4.35 18.74
N LEU A 242 5.68 -4.45 17.72
CA LEU A 242 6.49 -5.65 17.49
C LEU A 242 7.80 -5.54 18.26
N THR A 243 7.71 -5.67 19.58
CA THR A 243 8.85 -5.64 20.49
C THR A 243 9.09 -7.02 21.08
N ALA A 244 10.31 -7.52 20.94
CA ALA A 244 10.77 -8.76 21.57
C ALA A 244 11.91 -8.46 22.54
N ASN A 245 11.83 -9.03 23.75
CA ASN A 245 12.76 -8.74 24.84
C ASN A 245 13.30 -10.03 25.43
N ALA A 246 14.61 -10.14 25.56
CA ALA A 246 15.26 -11.20 26.33
C ALA A 246 16.16 -10.57 27.40
N SER A 247 16.11 -11.14 28.59
CA SER A 247 16.84 -10.67 29.77
C SER A 247 17.34 -11.86 30.59
N ASN A 248 18.49 -11.75 31.23
CA ASN A 248 18.99 -12.73 32.20
C ASN A 248 19.13 -12.20 33.63
N ASP A 249 18.94 -10.89 33.85
CA ASP A 249 18.97 -10.26 35.18
C ASP A 249 18.16 -8.94 35.19
N ALA A 250 17.97 -8.34 36.36
CA ALA A 250 17.29 -7.04 36.50
C ALA A 250 18.17 -5.83 36.15
N GLY A 251 19.35 -6.02 35.54
CA GLY A 251 20.26 -4.92 35.26
C GLY A 251 19.82 -4.06 34.07
N ASN A 252 20.48 -2.92 33.88
CA ASN A 252 20.07 -1.87 32.92
C ASN A 252 20.97 -1.77 31.66
N ARG A 253 21.80 -2.78 31.37
CA ARG A 253 22.73 -2.76 30.22
C ARG A 253 22.06 -3.40 29.00
N GLN A 254 21.32 -2.59 28.27
CA GLN A 254 20.48 -3.04 27.16
C GLN A 254 21.13 -2.81 25.80
N VAL A 255 20.96 -3.76 24.88
CA VAL A 255 21.14 -3.56 23.44
C VAL A 255 19.76 -3.61 22.78
N ALA A 256 19.34 -2.46 22.23
CA ALA A 256 18.12 -2.34 21.44
C ALA A 256 18.48 -2.24 19.95
N SER A 257 17.64 -2.78 19.06
CA SER A 257 17.85 -2.69 17.61
C SER A 257 16.53 -2.49 16.86
N TYR A 258 16.55 -1.55 15.92
CA TYR A 258 15.50 -1.30 14.94
C TYR A 258 16.16 -1.13 13.55
N PRO A 259 15.64 -1.79 12.49
CA PRO A 259 14.63 -2.83 12.55
C PRO A 259 15.15 -4.11 13.24
N GLY A 260 14.23 -4.88 13.85
CA GLY A 260 14.52 -6.11 14.57
C GLY A 260 14.89 -7.30 13.67
N LYS A 261 14.56 -7.22 12.37
CA LYS A 261 15.00 -8.12 11.30
C LYS A 261 14.65 -9.61 11.48
N PHE A 262 13.72 -9.94 12.36
CA PHE A 262 13.19 -11.30 12.48
C PHE A 262 12.17 -11.60 11.36
N PRO A 263 12.07 -12.86 10.90
CA PRO A 263 11.15 -13.25 9.84
C PRO A 263 9.69 -13.14 10.28
N SER A 264 8.79 -13.09 9.30
CA SER A 264 7.33 -13.17 9.48
C SER A 264 6.72 -12.09 10.38
N ARG A 265 7.32 -10.89 10.45
CA ARG A 265 6.73 -9.71 11.09
C ARG A 265 5.29 -9.44 10.62
N ASP A 266 5.02 -9.69 9.34
CA ASP A 266 3.72 -9.42 8.72
C ASP A 266 2.71 -10.59 8.87
N ASN A 267 3.14 -11.74 9.41
CA ASN A 267 2.37 -12.99 9.53
C ASN A 267 2.30 -13.53 10.98
N GLY A 268 2.41 -12.66 11.99
CA GLY A 268 2.26 -13.03 13.40
C GLY A 268 3.48 -13.73 14.03
N GLY A 269 4.66 -13.64 13.41
CA GLY A 269 5.91 -14.12 13.99
C GLY A 269 6.37 -13.26 15.18
N SER A 270 6.92 -13.91 16.21
CA SER A 270 7.51 -13.23 17.37
C SER A 270 9.03 -13.12 17.21
N GLY A 271 9.59 -11.95 17.52
CA GLY A 271 11.04 -11.74 17.58
C GLY A 271 11.74 -12.39 18.78
N GLN A 272 11.01 -13.10 19.65
CA GLN A 272 11.50 -13.57 20.95
C GLN A 272 12.69 -14.53 20.85
N HIS A 273 12.67 -15.47 19.90
CA HIS A 273 13.80 -16.38 19.66
C HIS A 273 15.05 -15.62 19.21
N TYR A 274 14.89 -14.59 18.39
CA TYR A 274 16.00 -13.76 17.91
C TYR A 274 16.57 -12.89 19.03
N ALA A 275 15.73 -12.30 19.88
CA ALA A 275 16.16 -11.57 21.06
C ALA A 275 16.92 -12.48 22.05
N ALA A 276 16.42 -13.70 22.30
CA ALA A 276 17.08 -14.68 23.17
C ALA A 276 18.41 -15.20 22.58
N THR A 277 18.45 -15.41 21.27
CA THR A 277 19.67 -15.79 20.54
C THR A 277 20.70 -14.67 20.62
N ARG A 278 20.29 -13.41 20.40
CA ARG A 278 21.14 -12.23 20.51
C ARG A 278 21.68 -12.05 21.93
N LEU A 279 20.85 -12.25 22.95
CA LEU A 279 21.30 -12.24 24.33
C LEU A 279 22.36 -13.32 24.58
N SER A 280 22.13 -14.55 24.11
CA SER A 280 23.10 -15.65 24.27
C SER A 280 24.44 -15.36 23.58
N GLN A 281 24.43 -14.73 22.39
CA GLN A 281 25.63 -14.24 21.69
C GLN A 281 26.39 -13.19 22.50
N LEU A 282 25.71 -12.38 23.32
CA LEU A 282 26.37 -11.40 24.17
C LEU A 282 26.85 -12.02 25.48
N GLN A 283 26.12 -12.98 26.02
CA GLN A 283 26.42 -13.61 27.31
C GLN A 283 27.62 -14.56 27.26
N HIS A 284 27.79 -15.33 26.19
CA HIS A 284 28.95 -16.22 26.09
C HIS A 284 30.30 -15.48 26.02
N LEU A 285 30.28 -14.18 25.71
CA LEU A 285 31.45 -13.31 25.72
C LEU A 285 31.84 -12.85 27.12
N GLN A 286 30.96 -12.99 28.11
CA GLN A 286 31.18 -12.46 29.46
C GLN A 286 32.36 -13.13 30.16
N GLU A 287 32.55 -14.42 29.94
CA GLU A 287 33.61 -15.23 30.54
C GLU A 287 34.19 -16.19 29.50
N HIS A 288 35.50 -16.12 29.29
CA HIS A 288 36.25 -17.07 28.46
C HIS A 288 37.61 -17.34 29.10
N ALA A 289 38.15 -18.53 28.87
CA ALA A 289 39.48 -18.90 29.29
C ALA A 289 40.39 -19.09 28.07
N ILE A 290 41.66 -18.77 28.25
CA ILE A 290 42.74 -19.04 27.30
C ILE A 290 43.66 -20.07 27.95
N ALA A 291 44.03 -21.13 27.23
CA ALA A 291 44.99 -22.11 27.74
C ALA A 291 46.03 -22.50 26.69
N ASP A 292 47.28 -22.65 27.12
CA ASP A 292 48.33 -23.26 26.32
C ASP A 292 48.46 -24.73 26.71
N THR A 293 48.41 -25.62 25.72
CA THR A 293 48.40 -27.08 25.92
C THR A 293 49.28 -27.79 24.91
N ASN A 294 49.71 -29.01 25.24
CA ASN A 294 50.37 -29.93 24.31
C ASN A 294 49.47 -31.14 23.95
N SER A 295 48.17 -31.06 24.27
CA SER A 295 47.22 -32.16 24.09
C SER A 295 46.55 -32.11 22.71
N LEU A 296 46.22 -33.27 22.11
CA LEU A 296 45.58 -33.35 20.79
C LEU A 296 44.08 -32.99 20.83
N LEU A 297 43.79 -31.71 21.03
CA LEU A 297 42.44 -31.14 21.19
C LEU A 297 41.76 -30.76 19.87
N MET A 298 40.45 -30.48 19.86
CA MET A 298 39.67 -30.09 18.67
C MET A 298 38.58 -29.08 19.04
N SER A 299 38.30 -28.11 18.16
CA SER A 299 37.16 -27.18 18.34
C SER A 299 35.82 -27.91 18.37
N GLY A 300 34.83 -27.41 19.13
CA GLY A 300 33.54 -28.07 19.28
C GLY A 300 33.55 -29.36 20.11
N THR A 301 34.62 -29.58 20.89
CA THR A 301 34.68 -30.62 21.92
C THR A 301 34.82 -30.01 23.31
N ARG A 302 34.51 -30.80 24.34
CA ARG A 302 34.61 -30.42 25.75
C ARG A 302 35.75 -31.13 26.45
N PHE A 303 36.35 -30.50 27.46
CA PHE A 303 37.29 -31.14 28.37
C PHE A 303 37.04 -30.70 29.81
N THR A 304 37.37 -31.55 30.78
CA THR A 304 37.34 -31.20 32.21
C THR A 304 38.73 -30.74 32.64
N LEU A 305 38.87 -29.49 33.10
CA LEU A 305 40.11 -29.03 33.72
C LEU A 305 40.22 -29.57 35.15
N ASN A 306 41.39 -30.06 35.54
CA ASN A 306 41.67 -30.50 36.91
C ASN A 306 43.07 -30.05 37.35
N GLY A 307 43.35 -29.97 38.65
CA GLY A 307 44.67 -29.61 39.19
C GLY A 307 44.97 -28.11 39.26
N ALA A 308 44.02 -27.24 38.87
CA ALA A 308 44.16 -25.81 39.08
C ALA A 308 44.05 -25.45 40.57
N THR A 309 44.94 -24.58 41.05
CA THR A 309 44.95 -24.10 42.44
C THR A 309 43.64 -23.39 42.81
N ASN A 310 43.04 -22.68 41.84
CA ASN A 310 41.71 -22.11 41.99
C ASN A 310 40.65 -23.19 41.74
N ALA A 311 39.93 -23.58 42.80
CA ALA A 311 38.89 -24.60 42.74
C ALA A 311 37.81 -24.31 41.66
N SER A 312 37.44 -23.05 41.45
CA SER A 312 36.42 -22.65 40.46
C SER A 312 36.84 -22.84 39.01
N TRP A 313 38.14 -23.01 38.74
CA TRP A 313 38.63 -23.30 37.40
C TRP A 313 38.54 -24.80 37.06
N ASN A 314 38.39 -25.67 38.06
CA ASN A 314 38.33 -27.11 37.83
C ASN A 314 36.91 -27.53 37.45
N GLN A 315 36.56 -27.35 36.17
CA GLN A 315 35.24 -27.64 35.63
C GLN A 315 35.30 -28.02 34.14
N ASP A 316 34.15 -28.31 33.53
CA ASP A 316 34.04 -28.60 32.10
C ASP A 316 34.11 -27.32 31.26
N TYR A 317 34.94 -27.31 30.23
CA TYR A 317 35.08 -26.24 29.25
C TYR A 317 34.76 -26.71 27.83
N LEU A 318 34.08 -25.87 27.06
CA LEU A 318 33.85 -26.02 25.62
C LEU A 318 34.93 -25.26 24.85
N ILE A 319 35.64 -25.95 23.95
CA ILE A 319 36.66 -25.34 23.10
C ILE A 319 35.97 -24.62 21.93
N LEU A 320 36.18 -23.31 21.86
CA LEU A 320 35.65 -22.44 20.79
C LEU A 320 36.65 -22.34 19.65
N ASP A 321 37.87 -21.90 19.96
CA ASP A 321 38.94 -21.64 19.00
C ASP A 321 40.19 -22.39 19.42
N ILE A 322 40.97 -22.84 18.45
CA ILE A 322 42.24 -23.51 18.68
C ILE A 322 43.25 -23.14 17.59
N HIS A 323 44.45 -22.76 18.01
CA HIS A 323 45.61 -22.55 17.14
C HIS A 323 46.66 -23.61 17.44
N HIS A 324 47.07 -24.35 16.42
CA HIS A 324 47.99 -25.49 16.48
C HIS A 324 49.32 -25.12 15.86
N LYS A 325 50.41 -25.54 16.52
CA LYS A 325 51.76 -25.49 15.97
C LYS A 325 52.45 -26.82 16.18
N GLY A 326 53.11 -27.31 15.13
CA GLY A 326 53.94 -28.51 15.21
C GLY A 326 55.20 -28.35 14.39
N THR A 327 56.31 -28.88 14.91
CA THR A 327 57.59 -28.95 14.20
C THR A 327 58.17 -30.34 14.33
N GLN A 328 58.74 -30.86 13.24
CA GLN A 328 59.37 -32.17 13.14
C GLN A 328 60.61 -32.07 12.25
N PRO A 329 61.72 -31.48 12.75
CA PRO A 329 62.96 -31.35 11.99
C PRO A 329 63.53 -32.71 11.55
N GLN A 330 63.27 -33.78 12.31
CA GLN A 330 63.73 -35.15 12.06
C GLN A 330 63.29 -35.70 10.69
N ALA A 331 62.24 -35.12 10.09
CA ALA A 331 61.78 -35.46 8.75
C ALA A 331 62.86 -35.25 7.66
N LEU A 332 63.83 -34.36 7.91
CA LEU A 332 64.94 -34.03 7.01
C LEU A 332 66.18 -34.93 7.21
N GLU A 333 66.10 -35.98 8.03
CA GLU A 333 67.19 -36.96 8.26
C GLU A 333 68.52 -36.29 8.68
N GLU A 334 69.60 -36.54 7.93
CA GLU A 334 70.94 -35.99 8.20
C GLU A 334 71.02 -34.45 8.12
N TYR A 335 70.00 -33.82 7.51
CA TYR A 335 69.86 -32.37 7.39
C TYR A 335 68.93 -31.77 8.46
N ALA A 336 68.45 -32.59 9.41
CA ALA A 336 67.65 -32.11 10.52
C ALA A 336 68.45 -31.20 11.45
N SER A 337 67.81 -30.14 11.95
CA SER A 337 68.36 -29.37 13.07
C SER A 337 68.37 -30.23 14.35
N ALA A 338 69.23 -29.88 15.32
CA ALA A 338 69.28 -30.57 16.61
C ALA A 338 68.03 -30.38 17.50
N SER A 339 66.98 -29.71 16.99
CA SER A 339 65.74 -29.43 17.70
C SER A 339 64.83 -30.67 17.76
N ALA A 340 64.20 -30.89 18.91
CA ALA A 340 63.23 -31.97 19.11
C ALA A 340 61.92 -31.72 18.34
N CYS A 341 61.18 -32.79 18.05
CA CYS A 341 59.81 -32.68 17.55
C CYS A 341 58.92 -32.09 18.64
N THR A 342 58.14 -31.05 18.31
CA THR A 342 57.27 -30.36 19.26
C THR A 342 55.86 -30.21 18.71
N TYR A 343 54.87 -30.24 19.61
CA TYR A 343 53.50 -29.89 19.34
C TYR A 343 52.95 -29.07 20.50
N SER A 344 52.27 -27.98 20.19
CA SER A 344 51.52 -27.18 21.13
C SER A 344 50.30 -26.58 20.48
N ASN A 345 49.36 -26.15 21.30
CA ASN A 345 48.22 -25.36 20.87
C ASN A 345 47.84 -24.33 21.92
N ASN A 346 47.24 -23.24 21.45
CA ASN A 346 46.57 -22.24 22.26
C ASN A 346 45.06 -22.37 22.00
N ILE A 347 44.27 -22.51 23.07
CA ILE A 347 42.82 -22.63 23.00
C ILE A 347 42.13 -21.43 23.62
N THR A 348 40.99 -21.04 23.03
CA THR A 348 39.97 -20.24 23.70
C THR A 348 38.78 -21.12 24.02
N CYS A 349 38.34 -21.12 25.27
CA CYS A 349 37.23 -21.95 25.74
C CYS A 349 36.29 -21.18 26.69
N ILE A 350 35.09 -21.70 26.87
CA ILE A 350 34.10 -21.15 27.82
C ILE A 350 33.61 -22.27 28.73
N PRO A 351 33.12 -21.99 29.95
CA PRO A 351 32.47 -23.01 30.76
C PRO A 351 31.36 -23.72 29.97
N SER A 352 31.30 -25.05 30.04
CA SER A 352 30.40 -25.85 29.20
C SER A 352 28.91 -25.60 29.47
N GLY A 353 28.58 -25.07 30.66
CA GLY A 353 27.22 -24.65 31.00
C GLY A 353 26.76 -23.38 30.27
N THR A 354 27.69 -22.59 29.73
CA THR A 354 27.39 -21.36 28.99
C THR A 354 26.86 -21.70 27.60
N THR A 355 25.70 -21.15 27.24
CA THR A 355 25.11 -21.36 25.91
C THR A 355 25.91 -20.62 24.84
N TYR A 356 26.39 -21.34 23.82
CA TYR A 356 27.17 -20.78 22.72
C TYR A 356 26.26 -20.47 21.55
N ARG A 357 26.39 -19.27 20.98
CA ARG A 357 25.73 -18.87 19.74
C ARG A 357 26.74 -18.11 18.88
N PRO A 358 26.83 -18.40 17.57
CA PRO A 358 27.79 -17.71 16.72
C PRO A 358 27.57 -16.20 16.73
N GLU A 359 28.65 -15.43 16.80
CA GLU A 359 28.57 -13.97 16.84
C GLU A 359 28.22 -13.36 15.48
N GLN A 360 27.36 -12.33 15.49
CA GLN A 360 27.00 -11.58 14.27
C GLN A 360 27.98 -10.45 13.91
N LYS A 361 28.94 -10.11 14.78
CA LYS A 361 29.76 -8.88 14.65
C LYS A 361 30.56 -8.83 13.35
N HIS A 362 30.98 -9.99 12.85
CA HIS A 362 31.75 -10.14 11.61
C HIS A 362 30.88 -10.53 10.40
N LEU A 363 29.57 -10.68 10.60
CA LEU A 363 28.61 -11.19 9.62
C LEU A 363 27.58 -10.10 9.29
N LYS A 364 28.07 -8.95 8.80
CA LYS A 364 27.20 -7.83 8.43
C LYS A 364 26.33 -8.23 7.24
N ARG A 365 25.01 -8.09 7.39
CA ARG A 365 24.08 -8.18 6.26
C ARG A 365 24.48 -7.12 5.21
N PRO A 366 24.52 -7.47 3.92
CA PRO A 366 24.79 -6.50 2.85
C PRO A 366 23.72 -5.42 2.79
N ASP A 367 24.13 -4.18 2.53
CA ASP A 367 23.22 -3.05 2.35
C ASP A 367 22.86 -2.89 0.88
N ALA A 368 21.58 -2.97 0.56
CA ALA A 368 21.04 -2.61 -0.74
C ALA A 368 20.87 -1.09 -0.84
N GLN A 369 21.99 -0.40 -1.05
CA GLN A 369 22.02 1.07 -1.16
C GLN A 369 21.37 1.55 -2.46
N GLY A 370 20.55 2.61 -2.37
CA GLY A 370 19.92 3.25 -3.52
C GLY A 370 18.62 2.58 -3.98
N THR A 371 18.40 2.58 -5.29
CA THR A 371 17.18 2.03 -5.90
C THR A 371 17.53 1.10 -7.07
N THR A 372 16.65 0.15 -7.35
CA THR A 372 16.82 -0.81 -8.44
C THR A 372 15.59 -0.77 -9.35
N PRO A 373 15.74 -0.64 -10.68
CA PRO A 373 14.63 -0.82 -11.59
C PRO A 373 14.20 -2.30 -11.58
N ALA A 374 12.91 -2.56 -11.68
CA ALA A 374 12.34 -3.89 -11.75
C ALA A 374 11.12 -3.90 -12.68
N ILE A 375 10.78 -5.06 -13.24
CA ILE A 375 9.62 -5.22 -14.12
C ILE A 375 8.49 -5.89 -13.35
N ILE A 376 7.27 -5.35 -13.41
CA ILE A 376 6.11 -5.99 -12.77
C ILE A 376 5.82 -7.35 -13.40
N THR A 377 5.61 -8.37 -12.56
CA THR A 377 5.27 -9.74 -12.96
C THR A 377 3.91 -10.17 -12.44
N GLY A 378 3.38 -11.24 -13.02
CA GLY A 378 2.13 -11.88 -12.60
C GLY A 378 1.81 -13.09 -13.47
N PRO A 379 0.67 -13.76 -13.21
CA PRO A 379 0.26 -14.95 -13.93
C PRO A 379 0.05 -14.69 -15.43
N ALA A 380 0.27 -15.73 -16.23
CA ALA A 380 0.01 -15.66 -17.67
C ALA A 380 -1.47 -15.34 -17.95
N GLY A 381 -1.69 -14.37 -18.84
CA GLY A 381 -3.04 -13.95 -19.28
C GLY A 381 -3.64 -12.77 -18.51
N GLU A 382 -3.04 -12.39 -17.38
CA GLU A 382 -3.43 -11.21 -16.61
C GLU A 382 -2.71 -9.94 -17.09
N GLU A 383 -3.34 -8.77 -16.89
CA GLU A 383 -2.67 -7.45 -17.05
C GLU A 383 -2.34 -6.80 -15.71
N ILE A 384 -3.07 -7.17 -14.65
CA ILE A 384 -2.96 -6.60 -13.30
C ILE A 384 -2.92 -7.76 -12.31
N TYR A 385 -1.85 -7.85 -11.51
CA TYR A 385 -1.73 -8.83 -10.45
C TYR A 385 -1.39 -8.16 -9.13
N THR A 386 -2.37 -8.10 -8.24
CA THR A 386 -2.30 -7.36 -6.98
C THR A 386 -3.11 -8.07 -5.90
N ASP A 387 -2.84 -7.73 -4.64
CA ASP A 387 -3.56 -8.26 -3.48
C ASP A 387 -4.42 -7.18 -2.78
N GLN A 388 -5.02 -7.54 -1.65
CA GLN A 388 -5.90 -6.65 -0.87
C GLN A 388 -5.23 -5.36 -0.37
N TYR A 389 -3.89 -5.27 -0.43
CA TYR A 389 -3.11 -4.11 0.00
C TYR A 389 -2.55 -3.30 -1.17
N GLY A 390 -2.92 -3.63 -2.41
CA GLY A 390 -2.39 -2.97 -3.60
C GLY A 390 -0.91 -3.28 -3.87
N ARG A 391 -0.39 -4.40 -3.35
CA ARG A 391 0.99 -4.84 -3.57
C ARG A 391 1.15 -5.45 -4.96
N VAL A 392 2.38 -5.50 -5.46
CA VAL A 392 2.71 -6.11 -6.76
C VAL A 392 3.89 -7.05 -6.61
N LYS A 393 4.13 -7.88 -7.63
CA LYS A 393 5.34 -8.70 -7.74
C LYS A 393 6.22 -8.20 -8.88
N VAL A 394 7.52 -8.45 -8.78
CA VAL A 394 8.51 -7.92 -9.72
C VAL A 394 9.57 -8.95 -10.10
N GLN A 395 10.22 -8.73 -11.23
CA GLN A 395 11.45 -9.37 -11.65
C GLN A 395 12.57 -8.34 -11.54
N PHE A 396 13.59 -8.63 -10.74
CA PHE A 396 14.81 -7.83 -10.70
C PHE A 396 15.74 -8.19 -11.86
N PRO A 397 16.52 -7.23 -12.40
CA PRO A 397 17.43 -7.49 -13.52
C PRO A 397 18.63 -8.37 -13.13
N TRP A 398 19.01 -8.38 -11.85
CA TRP A 398 20.07 -9.23 -11.31
C TRP A 398 19.58 -10.63 -10.90
N ASP A 399 18.27 -10.85 -10.82
CA ASP A 399 17.71 -12.15 -10.51
C ASP A 399 17.75 -13.05 -11.74
N ARG A 400 18.65 -14.05 -11.69
CA ARG A 400 18.93 -14.99 -12.78
C ARG A 400 18.07 -16.25 -12.73
N GLU A 401 17.45 -16.53 -11.58
CA GLU A 401 16.65 -17.74 -11.35
C GLU A 401 15.15 -17.48 -11.53
N GLY A 402 14.71 -16.23 -11.35
CA GLY A 402 13.35 -15.81 -11.62
C GLY A 402 12.93 -15.99 -13.08
N SER A 403 11.71 -16.48 -13.27
CA SER A 403 11.14 -16.74 -14.61
C SER A 403 10.29 -15.59 -15.17
N GLY A 404 10.29 -14.43 -14.51
CA GLY A 404 9.45 -13.29 -14.88
C GLY A 404 7.94 -13.52 -14.68
N ILE A 405 7.56 -14.34 -13.70
CA ILE A 405 6.18 -14.77 -13.42
C ILE A 405 5.79 -14.44 -11.96
N GLU A 406 4.63 -14.90 -11.50
CA GLU A 406 4.11 -14.64 -10.15
C GLU A 406 4.96 -15.22 -9.00
N THR A 407 5.97 -16.03 -9.29
CA THR A 407 6.91 -16.57 -8.29
C THR A 407 8.24 -15.83 -8.23
N SER A 408 8.47 -14.82 -9.09
CA SER A 408 9.75 -14.10 -9.17
C SER A 408 10.13 -13.33 -7.89
N SER A 409 9.15 -12.83 -7.14
CA SER A 409 9.39 -12.10 -5.89
C SER A 409 8.29 -12.32 -4.86
N CYS A 410 8.55 -11.81 -3.65
CA CYS A 410 7.50 -11.56 -2.67
C CYS A 410 6.57 -10.42 -3.13
N TRP A 411 5.55 -10.13 -2.32
CA TRP A 411 4.66 -8.98 -2.53
C TRP A 411 5.32 -7.68 -2.06
N LEU A 412 5.53 -6.73 -2.98
CA LEU A 412 6.09 -5.41 -2.72
C LEU A 412 4.97 -4.38 -2.57
N ARG A 413 5.03 -3.57 -1.50
CA ARG A 413 4.16 -2.39 -1.35
C ARG A 413 4.48 -1.36 -2.43
N VAL A 414 3.45 -0.62 -2.86
CA VAL A 414 3.57 0.43 -3.87
C VAL A 414 3.27 1.78 -3.23
N LYS A 415 4.22 2.71 -3.32
CA LYS A 415 4.00 4.12 -2.96
C LYS A 415 2.91 4.71 -3.84
N GLN A 416 1.90 5.31 -3.20
CA GLN A 416 0.85 6.08 -3.87
C GLN A 416 1.16 7.59 -3.80
N GLY A 417 0.49 8.39 -4.63
CA GLY A 417 0.60 9.86 -4.58
C GLY A 417 -0.01 10.44 -3.30
N TRP A 418 -1.10 9.84 -2.83
CA TRP A 418 -1.79 10.17 -1.59
C TRP A 418 -2.51 8.91 -1.05
N ALA A 419 -2.39 8.60 0.24
CA ALA A 419 -3.03 7.42 0.85
C ALA A 419 -3.53 7.73 2.26
N GLY A 420 -4.84 7.57 2.49
CA GLY A 420 -5.51 7.71 3.79
C GLY A 420 -6.46 6.54 4.05
N VAL A 421 -7.20 6.61 5.17
CA VAL A 421 -8.16 5.57 5.57
C VAL A 421 -9.38 5.63 4.62
N GLU A 422 -9.42 4.74 3.64
CA GLU A 422 -10.47 4.66 2.61
C GLU A 422 -10.58 5.89 1.69
N TYR A 423 -9.51 6.68 1.56
CA TYR A 423 -9.40 7.79 0.59
C TYR A 423 -7.97 7.94 0.05
N GLY A 424 -7.82 8.66 -1.08
CA GLY A 424 -6.52 8.95 -1.70
C GLY A 424 -6.44 8.55 -3.17
N SER A 425 -5.23 8.53 -3.71
CA SER A 425 -4.95 8.07 -5.08
C SER A 425 -4.65 6.57 -5.08
N ASN A 426 -5.20 5.82 -6.03
CA ASN A 426 -4.82 4.42 -6.23
C ASN A 426 -4.52 4.14 -7.70
N ASN A 427 -3.24 4.11 -8.03
CA ASN A 427 -2.77 3.68 -9.35
C ASN A 427 -2.01 2.38 -9.15
N ILE A 428 -2.45 1.26 -9.70
CA ILE A 428 -1.76 -0.04 -9.53
C ILE A 428 -0.81 -0.26 -10.73
N PRO A 429 0.49 -0.56 -10.52
CA PRO A 429 1.38 -0.93 -11.62
C PRO A 429 0.89 -2.18 -12.35
N ARG A 430 0.96 -2.18 -13.69
CA ARG A 430 0.53 -3.31 -14.53
C ARG A 430 1.70 -4.20 -14.91
N ILE A 431 1.41 -5.48 -15.19
CA ILE A 431 2.41 -6.47 -15.63
C ILE A 431 3.17 -5.93 -16.86
N GLY A 432 4.50 -6.01 -16.82
CA GLY A 432 5.38 -5.50 -17.87
C GLY A 432 5.76 -4.02 -17.76
N GLN A 433 5.20 -3.27 -16.80
CA GLN A 433 5.65 -1.92 -16.48
C GLN A 433 6.96 -1.93 -15.70
N GLU A 434 7.78 -0.91 -15.90
CA GLU A 434 9.02 -0.71 -15.14
C GLU A 434 8.74 0.16 -13.91
N VAL A 435 9.23 -0.31 -12.77
CA VAL A 435 9.10 0.36 -11.48
C VAL A 435 10.45 0.53 -10.82
N ILE A 436 10.55 1.52 -9.94
CA ILE A 436 11.73 1.77 -9.12
C ILE A 436 11.48 1.16 -7.74
N VAL A 437 12.36 0.26 -7.32
CA VAL A 437 12.32 -0.41 -6.02
C VAL A 437 13.37 0.19 -5.10
N SER A 438 12.96 0.57 -3.89
CA SER A 438 13.82 0.95 -2.77
C SER A 438 13.76 -0.12 -1.68
N TYR A 439 14.68 -0.07 -0.72
CA TYR A 439 14.80 -1.07 0.34
C TYR A 439 14.67 -0.42 1.71
N GLU A 440 13.74 -0.89 2.55
CA GLU A 440 13.53 -0.34 3.89
C GLU A 440 14.80 -0.52 4.75
N ASN A 441 15.38 0.57 5.24
CA ASN A 441 16.65 0.55 6.00
C ASN A 441 17.80 -0.16 5.26
N SER A 442 17.85 -0.02 3.93
CA SER A 442 18.81 -0.71 3.04
C SER A 442 18.78 -2.23 3.12
N ASP A 443 17.69 -2.83 3.63
CA ASP A 443 17.57 -4.27 3.79
C ASP A 443 17.08 -4.93 2.49
N PRO A 444 17.90 -5.76 1.80
CA PRO A 444 17.49 -6.42 0.57
C PRO A 444 16.27 -7.35 0.75
N ASP A 445 15.99 -7.80 1.99
CA ASP A 445 14.82 -8.60 2.32
C ASP A 445 13.52 -7.75 2.39
N ARG A 446 13.60 -6.42 2.28
CA ARG A 446 12.47 -5.48 2.45
C ARG A 446 12.30 -4.51 1.26
N PRO A 447 11.99 -5.03 0.06
CA PRO A 447 11.77 -4.19 -1.12
C PRO A 447 10.40 -3.48 -1.10
N LEU A 448 10.37 -2.24 -1.59
CA LEU A 448 9.18 -1.40 -1.73
C LEU A 448 9.25 -0.59 -3.04
N VAL A 449 8.17 -0.57 -3.81
CA VAL A 449 8.09 0.21 -5.05
C VAL A 449 7.87 1.69 -4.72
N THR A 450 8.82 2.56 -5.09
CA THR A 450 8.81 4.00 -4.78
C THR A 450 8.60 4.90 -6.00
N GLY A 451 8.70 4.36 -7.21
CA GLY A 451 8.57 5.14 -8.44
C GLY A 451 8.22 4.30 -9.66
N ARG A 452 8.00 4.99 -10.77
CA ARG A 452 7.73 4.42 -12.10
C ARG A 452 8.45 5.21 -13.14
N VAL A 453 8.86 4.54 -14.21
CA VAL A 453 9.56 5.18 -15.32
C VAL A 453 9.03 4.66 -16.66
N TYR A 454 9.00 5.54 -17.64
CA TYR A 454 8.85 5.16 -19.05
C TYR A 454 10.19 4.65 -19.58
N ASN A 455 10.16 3.78 -20.58
CA ASN A 455 11.35 3.21 -21.22
C ASN A 455 11.13 3.03 -22.72
N GLY A 456 12.11 2.43 -23.43
CA GLY A 456 12.03 2.25 -24.88
C GLY A 456 10.87 1.38 -25.37
N LYS A 457 10.23 0.59 -24.49
CA LYS A 457 9.03 -0.21 -24.79
C LYS A 457 7.76 0.47 -24.27
N ASN A 458 7.79 0.94 -23.03
CA ASN A 458 6.72 1.70 -22.40
C ASN A 458 6.98 3.18 -22.60
N THR A 459 6.58 3.72 -23.75
CA THR A 459 6.82 5.14 -24.08
C THR A 459 5.81 6.05 -23.38
N PRO A 460 6.12 7.36 -23.20
CA PRO A 460 5.16 8.34 -22.72
C PRO A 460 3.86 8.37 -23.57
N PRO A 461 2.71 8.83 -23.02
CA PRO A 461 1.42 8.79 -23.71
C PRO A 461 1.31 9.69 -24.94
N TYR A 462 2.24 10.64 -25.09
CA TYR A 462 2.36 11.58 -26.19
C TYR A 462 3.79 11.58 -26.71
N ALA A 463 3.94 11.80 -28.02
CA ALA A 463 5.25 11.92 -28.64
C ALA A 463 6.03 13.10 -28.06
N LEU A 464 7.20 12.82 -27.49
CA LEU A 464 8.14 13.82 -26.99
C LEU A 464 9.36 13.87 -27.92
N PRO A 465 9.95 15.07 -28.15
CA PRO A 465 9.65 16.35 -27.49
C PRO A 465 8.51 17.18 -28.12
N ALA A 466 7.81 16.68 -29.14
CA ALA A 466 6.80 17.44 -29.90
C ALA A 466 5.67 18.01 -29.02
N HIS A 467 5.21 17.25 -28.01
CA HIS A 467 4.14 17.64 -27.09
C HIS A 467 4.64 17.95 -25.67
N LYS A 468 5.79 18.63 -25.56
CA LYS A 468 6.45 18.95 -24.27
C LYS A 468 5.64 19.84 -23.31
N THR A 469 4.59 20.52 -23.80
CA THR A 469 3.70 21.40 -23.02
C THR A 469 2.43 20.68 -22.52
N ARG A 470 2.31 19.37 -22.74
CA ARG A 470 1.15 18.59 -22.29
C ARG A 470 1.40 17.92 -20.95
N THR A 471 0.44 18.07 -20.04
CA THR A 471 0.31 17.28 -18.81
C THR A 471 -0.90 16.37 -18.95
N ALA A 472 -0.75 15.06 -18.72
CA ALA A 472 -1.84 14.12 -18.92
C ALA A 472 -1.88 13.01 -17.86
N LEU A 473 -3.09 12.71 -17.39
CA LEU A 473 -3.45 11.46 -16.72
C LEU A 473 -4.26 10.64 -17.71
N LYS A 474 -3.61 9.67 -18.35
CA LYS A 474 -4.21 8.79 -19.35
C LYS A 474 -4.21 7.35 -18.89
N THR A 475 -5.37 6.71 -18.97
CA THR A 475 -5.58 5.31 -18.58
C THR A 475 -5.64 4.40 -19.81
N GLN A 476 -5.82 3.10 -19.58
CA GLN A 476 -6.07 2.10 -20.63
C GLN A 476 -7.16 1.15 -20.12
N SER A 477 -8.18 0.91 -20.92
CA SER A 477 -9.23 -0.08 -20.61
C SER A 477 -8.62 -1.47 -20.37
N SER A 478 -9.09 -2.16 -19.32
CA SER A 478 -8.56 -3.45 -18.85
C SER A 478 -9.72 -4.40 -18.57
N LEU A 479 -9.67 -5.70 -18.92
CA LEU A 479 -8.59 -6.40 -19.65
C LEU A 479 -8.76 -6.26 -21.17
N LYS A 480 -7.64 -6.24 -21.92
CA LYS A 480 -7.57 -6.27 -23.40
C LYS A 480 -8.35 -5.15 -24.10
N GLY A 481 -8.60 -4.03 -23.44
CA GLY A 481 -9.35 -2.93 -24.02
C GLY A 481 -8.51 -2.10 -24.99
N ASP A 482 -9.16 -1.55 -26.01
CA ASP A 482 -8.61 -0.63 -27.02
C ASP A 482 -9.07 0.82 -26.79
N GLY A 483 -9.65 1.09 -25.62
CA GLY A 483 -10.15 2.40 -25.17
C GLY A 483 -9.35 3.03 -24.03
N TYR A 484 -9.65 4.28 -23.71
CA TYR A 484 -8.95 5.01 -22.64
C TYR A 484 -9.79 6.15 -22.03
N ASN A 485 -9.61 6.39 -20.72
CA ASN A 485 -10.05 7.64 -20.09
C ASN A 485 -8.86 8.59 -19.96
N GLU A 486 -9.10 9.90 -20.11
CA GLU A 486 -8.05 10.90 -20.06
C GLU A 486 -8.50 12.22 -19.44
N PHE A 487 -7.63 12.79 -18.62
CA PHE A 487 -7.62 14.20 -18.25
C PHE A 487 -6.30 14.82 -18.70
N ARG A 488 -6.36 15.86 -19.51
CA ARG A 488 -5.18 16.48 -20.12
C ARG A 488 -5.26 18.00 -20.10
N ILE A 489 -4.13 18.62 -19.78
CA ILE A 489 -3.91 20.07 -19.84
C ILE A 489 -2.84 20.33 -20.91
N GLU A 490 -3.16 21.20 -21.87
CA GLU A 490 -2.22 21.75 -22.85
C GLU A 490 -1.94 23.21 -22.48
N ASP A 491 -0.67 23.53 -22.25
CA ASP A 491 -0.21 24.87 -21.84
C ASP A 491 0.46 25.64 -23.00
N LYS A 492 0.35 25.15 -24.23
CA LYS A 492 0.86 25.87 -25.40
C LYS A 492 0.12 27.20 -25.58
N LYS A 493 0.85 28.30 -25.39
CA LYS A 493 0.33 29.66 -25.48
C LYS A 493 -0.53 29.91 -26.73
N GLY A 494 -1.75 30.41 -26.53
CA GLY A 494 -2.74 30.69 -27.57
C GLY A 494 -3.44 29.45 -28.13
N GLN A 495 -3.14 28.27 -27.59
CA GLN A 495 -3.72 26.96 -27.92
C GLN A 495 -3.99 26.16 -26.64
N GLU A 496 -4.16 26.83 -25.51
CA GLU A 496 -4.38 26.20 -24.21
C GLU A 496 -5.68 25.40 -24.21
N GLN A 497 -5.65 24.21 -23.60
CA GLN A 497 -6.81 23.32 -23.61
C GLN A 497 -6.89 22.47 -22.36
N LEU A 498 -8.10 22.39 -21.79
CA LEU A 498 -8.51 21.32 -20.89
C LEU A 498 -9.28 20.27 -21.68
N PHE A 499 -8.76 19.04 -21.74
CA PHE A 499 -9.38 17.92 -22.44
C PHE A 499 -9.78 16.83 -21.44
N ILE A 500 -11.05 16.43 -21.48
CA ILE A 500 -11.61 15.36 -20.67
C ILE A 500 -12.25 14.35 -21.63
N HIS A 501 -11.81 13.10 -21.55
CA HIS A 501 -12.34 11.99 -22.34
C HIS A 501 -12.80 10.87 -21.42
N GLY A 502 -14.09 10.54 -21.50
CA GLY A 502 -14.65 9.32 -20.95
C GLY A 502 -14.82 8.31 -22.08
N GLU A 503 -14.23 7.11 -21.94
CA GLU A 503 -14.36 6.04 -22.92
C GLU A 503 -15.80 5.53 -23.05
N LYS A 504 -16.55 5.59 -21.93
CA LYS A 504 -17.91 5.05 -21.85
C LYS A 504 -18.85 6.03 -21.15
N ASP A 505 -18.99 5.89 -19.84
CA ASP A 505 -19.90 6.70 -19.02
C ASP A 505 -19.10 7.80 -18.31
N MET A 506 -19.65 9.01 -18.25
CA MET A 506 -19.07 10.13 -17.50
C MET A 506 -20.11 10.72 -16.54
N ASP A 507 -19.96 10.37 -15.26
CA ASP A 507 -20.83 10.84 -14.19
C ASP A 507 -20.22 12.04 -13.45
N ILE A 508 -21.02 13.10 -13.27
CA ILE A 508 -20.65 14.26 -12.44
C ILE A 508 -21.71 14.41 -11.35
N HIS A 509 -21.33 14.22 -10.09
CA HIS A 509 -22.20 14.37 -8.92
C HIS A 509 -21.79 15.56 -8.05
N ILE A 510 -22.69 16.54 -7.88
CA ILE A 510 -22.45 17.77 -7.12
C ILE A 510 -23.57 17.91 -6.08
N LYS A 511 -23.22 18.02 -4.79
CA LYS A 511 -24.20 18.06 -3.69
C LYS A 511 -24.88 19.42 -3.51
N GLN A 512 -24.30 20.49 -4.03
CA GLN A 512 -24.82 21.85 -3.91
C GLN A 512 -24.84 22.51 -5.31
N ASP A 513 -23.93 23.43 -5.59
CA ASP A 513 -23.99 24.27 -6.80
C ASP A 513 -22.97 23.87 -7.86
N LYS A 514 -23.43 23.74 -9.12
CA LYS A 514 -22.56 23.71 -10.30
C LYS A 514 -22.55 25.10 -10.95
N LYS A 515 -21.39 25.77 -10.96
CA LYS A 515 -21.20 27.08 -11.63
C LYS A 515 -20.37 26.91 -12.89
N SER A 516 -20.74 27.60 -13.97
CA SER A 516 -20.01 27.57 -15.24
C SER A 516 -20.05 28.94 -15.91
N LEU A 517 -18.87 29.48 -16.24
CA LEU A 517 -18.71 30.75 -16.96
C LEU A 517 -17.89 30.49 -18.21
N ILE A 518 -18.48 30.77 -19.37
CA ILE A 518 -17.82 30.64 -20.68
C ILE A 518 -17.79 32.03 -21.29
N GLN A 519 -16.59 32.57 -21.49
CA GLN A 519 -16.40 33.94 -21.98
C GLN A 519 -16.56 34.08 -23.50
N ASN A 520 -16.50 32.97 -24.24
CA ASN A 520 -16.68 32.94 -25.68
C ASN A 520 -17.85 32.00 -26.04
N ASN A 521 -17.61 30.90 -26.75
CA ASN A 521 -18.67 30.01 -27.23
C ASN A 521 -18.76 28.72 -26.41
N HIS A 522 -19.98 28.27 -26.14
CA HIS A 522 -20.26 26.95 -25.57
C HIS A 522 -20.98 26.10 -26.63
N HIS A 523 -20.32 25.05 -27.10
CA HIS A 523 -20.88 24.10 -28.06
C HIS A 523 -21.16 22.76 -27.35
N VAL A 524 -22.39 22.27 -27.47
CA VAL A 524 -22.79 20.95 -26.99
C VAL A 524 -23.37 20.18 -28.16
N THR A 525 -22.78 19.03 -28.48
CA THR A 525 -23.27 18.12 -29.51
C THR A 525 -23.60 16.79 -28.86
N VAL A 526 -24.78 16.26 -29.17
CA VAL A 526 -25.23 14.95 -28.70
C VAL A 526 -25.72 14.18 -29.91
N ASP A 527 -24.92 13.21 -30.37
CA ASP A 527 -25.22 12.41 -31.57
C ASP A 527 -26.38 11.43 -31.36
N GLY A 528 -26.53 10.96 -30.12
CA GLY A 528 -27.70 10.21 -29.68
C GLY A 528 -28.83 11.15 -29.26
N SER A 529 -29.42 10.86 -28.11
CA SER A 529 -30.46 11.71 -27.54
C SER A 529 -29.94 12.48 -26.34
N HIS A 530 -30.24 13.76 -26.26
CA HIS A 530 -30.10 14.52 -25.03
C HIS A 530 -31.31 14.24 -24.13
N TYR A 531 -31.19 13.22 -23.29
CA TYR A 531 -32.18 12.92 -22.25
C TYR A 531 -31.68 13.46 -20.91
N GLN A 532 -32.44 14.39 -20.34
CA GLN A 532 -32.21 14.91 -19.00
C GLN A 532 -33.42 14.48 -18.17
N GLN A 533 -33.20 13.71 -17.11
CA GLN A 533 -34.24 12.90 -16.47
C GLN A 533 -34.04 12.87 -14.94
N GLN A 534 -35.00 13.36 -14.15
CA GLN A 534 -35.47 12.60 -12.98
C GLN A 534 -36.79 11.97 -13.48
N ASN A 535 -36.75 10.80 -14.10
CA ASN A 535 -37.89 10.20 -14.83
C ASN A 535 -38.50 10.85 -16.12
N GLN A 536 -38.33 12.14 -16.48
CA GLN A 536 -38.46 12.70 -17.87
C GLN A 536 -37.96 14.17 -17.89
N LEU A 537 -37.77 14.82 -19.06
CA LEU A 537 -37.23 16.19 -19.16
C LEU A 537 -38.10 17.23 -18.42
N HIS A 538 -37.67 17.62 -17.23
CA HIS A 538 -38.20 18.76 -16.48
C HIS A 538 -37.04 19.58 -15.90
N GLN A 539 -36.80 20.78 -16.45
CA GLN A 539 -35.94 21.77 -15.83
C GLN A 539 -36.75 22.42 -14.69
N THR A 540 -36.61 21.90 -13.47
CA THR A 540 -37.21 22.53 -12.29
C THR A 540 -36.21 23.54 -11.73
N ILE A 541 -36.46 24.82 -11.96
CA ILE A 541 -35.73 25.89 -11.29
C ILE A 541 -36.55 26.27 -10.05
N GLY A 542 -35.96 26.07 -8.86
CA GLY A 542 -36.61 26.41 -7.58
C GLY A 542 -36.84 27.92 -7.37
N GLY A 543 -36.22 28.75 -8.22
CA GLY A 543 -36.40 30.21 -8.30
C GLY A 543 -36.82 30.68 -9.69
N ALA A 544 -36.34 31.84 -10.13
CA ALA A 544 -36.62 32.35 -11.48
C ALA A 544 -35.67 31.75 -12.52
N ASN A 545 -36.23 31.24 -13.64
CA ASN A 545 -35.44 31.06 -14.86
C ASN A 545 -35.43 32.38 -15.64
N ASN A 546 -34.27 33.05 -15.70
CA ASN A 546 -34.12 34.28 -16.46
C ASN A 546 -33.16 34.05 -17.62
N GLU A 547 -33.71 33.91 -18.83
CA GLU A 547 -32.93 33.85 -20.06
C GLU A 547 -32.89 35.23 -20.72
N LYS A 548 -31.69 35.81 -20.85
CA LYS A 548 -31.47 37.07 -21.57
C LYS A 548 -30.56 36.82 -22.76
N ALA A 549 -31.12 36.89 -23.96
CA ALA A 549 -30.33 36.96 -25.19
C ALA A 549 -30.00 38.43 -25.48
N GLY A 550 -28.71 38.79 -25.53
CA GLY A 550 -28.28 40.16 -25.82
C GLY A 550 -28.51 40.64 -27.26
N LYS A 551 -28.81 39.71 -28.19
CA LYS A 551 -29.10 39.99 -29.60
C LYS A 551 -30.35 39.25 -30.06
N GLN A 552 -30.22 37.96 -30.39
CA GLN A 552 -31.29 37.14 -30.94
C GLN A 552 -31.41 35.84 -30.12
N LEU A 553 -32.64 35.45 -29.80
CA LEU A 553 -32.99 34.10 -29.36
C LEU A 553 -33.70 33.42 -30.54
N SER A 554 -33.17 32.29 -31.01
CA SER A 554 -33.78 31.51 -32.10
C SER A 554 -34.04 30.09 -31.60
N LEU A 555 -35.30 29.67 -31.68
CA LEU A 555 -35.73 28.32 -31.31
C LEU A 555 -36.34 27.66 -32.54
N SER A 556 -35.80 26.51 -32.93
CA SER A 556 -36.32 25.68 -34.03
C SER A 556 -36.65 24.29 -33.46
N VAL A 557 -37.91 23.86 -33.63
CA VAL A 557 -38.41 22.59 -33.10
C VAL A 557 -39.01 21.79 -34.25
N SER A 558 -38.54 20.57 -34.47
CA SER A 558 -38.91 19.77 -35.64
C SER A 558 -40.26 19.05 -35.52
N LYS A 559 -40.80 18.93 -34.31
CA LYS A 559 -42.12 18.33 -34.03
C LYS A 559 -42.97 19.29 -33.22
N ASP A 560 -43.10 19.07 -31.91
CA ASP A 560 -44.02 19.80 -31.05
C ASP A 560 -43.30 20.66 -30.02
N ILE A 561 -43.79 21.88 -29.80
CA ILE A 561 -43.47 22.69 -28.63
C ILE A 561 -44.70 22.76 -27.72
N THR A 562 -44.57 22.32 -26.46
CA THR A 562 -45.65 22.41 -25.46
C THR A 562 -45.22 23.35 -24.34
N ILE A 563 -45.99 24.39 -24.08
CA ILE A 563 -45.72 25.37 -23.02
C ILE A 563 -46.92 25.39 -22.07
N LYS A 564 -46.71 24.97 -20.82
CA LYS A 564 -47.73 25.03 -19.75
C LYS A 564 -47.27 26.01 -18.67
N ILE A 565 -48.12 26.99 -18.35
CA ILE A 565 -47.80 28.04 -17.38
C ILE A 565 -48.94 28.12 -16.35
N SER A 566 -48.60 28.05 -15.07
CA SER A 566 -49.58 28.13 -13.97
C SER A 566 -49.96 29.58 -13.63
N GLY A 567 -49.03 30.52 -13.81
CA GLY A 567 -49.25 31.96 -13.66
C GLY A 567 -49.58 32.64 -14.99
N ALA A 568 -49.11 33.87 -15.19
CA ALA A 568 -49.29 34.59 -16.44
C ALA A 568 -48.19 34.25 -17.45
N LYS A 569 -48.58 34.04 -18.72
CA LYS A 569 -47.66 34.15 -19.86
C LYS A 569 -47.70 35.59 -20.38
N ALA A 570 -46.69 36.39 -20.04
CA ALA A 570 -46.52 37.70 -20.65
C ALA A 570 -45.60 37.59 -21.88
N VAL A 571 -46.07 38.05 -23.05
CA VAL A 571 -45.26 38.17 -24.26
C VAL A 571 -45.38 39.61 -24.74
N GLN A 572 -44.27 40.35 -24.72
CA GLN A 572 -44.18 41.70 -25.24
C GLN A 572 -43.20 41.72 -26.41
N SER A 573 -43.61 42.31 -27.53
CA SER A 573 -42.74 42.61 -28.66
C SER A 573 -42.73 44.12 -28.89
N GLY A 574 -41.55 44.72 -29.03
CA GLY A 574 -41.41 46.15 -29.30
C GLY A 574 -41.73 46.56 -30.75
N ASN A 575 -41.90 45.59 -31.65
CA ASN A 575 -42.17 45.84 -33.07
C ASN A 575 -43.40 45.05 -33.56
N ALA A 576 -43.26 43.74 -33.76
CA ALA A 576 -44.34 42.89 -34.25
C ALA A 576 -44.33 41.51 -33.56
N LEU A 577 -45.52 40.92 -33.37
CA LEU A 577 -45.71 39.54 -32.95
C LEU A 577 -46.42 38.79 -34.09
N TYR A 578 -45.71 37.84 -34.72
CA TYR A 578 -46.28 36.99 -35.77
C TYR A 578 -46.64 35.61 -35.19
N ILE A 579 -47.91 35.21 -35.32
CA ILE A 579 -48.39 33.85 -35.01
C ILE A 579 -48.93 33.26 -36.32
N LYS A 580 -48.16 32.39 -36.97
CA LYS A 580 -48.54 31.72 -38.22
C LYS A 580 -48.75 30.23 -37.96
N SER A 581 -49.93 29.71 -38.31
CA SER A 581 -50.24 28.28 -38.32
C SER A 581 -50.60 27.84 -39.74
N GLY A 582 -50.09 26.68 -40.18
CA GLY A 582 -50.31 26.19 -41.55
C GLY A 582 -51.76 25.76 -41.83
N MET A 583 -52.49 25.26 -40.82
CA MET A 583 -53.87 24.77 -41.00
C MET A 583 -54.88 25.45 -40.07
N LYS A 584 -54.61 25.53 -38.76
CA LYS A 584 -55.57 26.02 -37.76
C LYS A 584 -54.85 26.71 -36.61
N ALA A 585 -55.33 27.88 -36.20
CA ALA A 585 -55.00 28.49 -34.92
C ALA A 585 -56.29 28.60 -34.09
N VAL A 586 -56.25 28.16 -32.83
CA VAL A 586 -57.39 28.26 -31.88
C VAL A 586 -56.92 29.05 -30.67
N LEU A 587 -57.67 30.10 -30.33
CA LEU A 587 -57.50 30.85 -29.10
C LEU A 587 -58.76 30.60 -28.25
N ASP A 588 -58.58 29.87 -27.15
CA ASP A 588 -59.66 29.51 -26.22
C ASP A 588 -59.31 30.10 -24.85
N ALA A 589 -60.24 30.87 -24.28
CA ALA A 589 -60.08 31.54 -23.00
C ALA A 589 -61.27 31.21 -22.10
N GLY A 590 -61.00 30.78 -20.87
CA GLY A 590 -62.05 30.24 -20.00
C GLY A 590 -63.11 31.24 -19.54
N GLN A 591 -62.71 32.49 -19.26
CA GLN A 591 -63.65 33.54 -18.83
C GLN A 591 -63.76 34.70 -19.82
N GLN A 592 -62.65 35.11 -20.45
CA GLN A 592 -62.66 36.27 -21.31
C GLN A 592 -61.52 36.24 -22.32
N LEU A 593 -61.81 36.51 -23.60
CA LEU A 593 -60.83 36.83 -24.63
C LEU A 593 -61.00 38.29 -25.03
N ILE A 594 -59.94 39.09 -24.88
CA ILE A 594 -59.93 40.50 -25.25
C ILE A 594 -58.91 40.73 -26.36
N LEU A 595 -59.34 41.32 -27.47
CA LEU A 595 -58.48 41.84 -28.53
C LEU A 595 -58.60 43.37 -28.55
N LYS A 596 -57.49 44.09 -28.32
CA LYS A 596 -57.44 45.56 -28.34
C LYS A 596 -56.48 46.05 -29.41
N ALA A 597 -56.90 47.08 -30.15
CA ALA A 597 -56.06 47.82 -31.08
C ALA A 597 -56.47 49.31 -31.07
N GLY A 598 -55.63 50.18 -30.50
CA GLY A 598 -55.97 51.59 -30.29
C GLY A 598 -57.24 51.77 -29.44
N ALA A 599 -58.21 52.53 -29.95
CA ALA A 599 -59.52 52.72 -29.31
C ALA A 599 -60.52 51.55 -29.56
N GLY A 600 -60.18 50.59 -30.44
CA GLY A 600 -61.02 49.45 -30.78
C GLY A 600 -60.81 48.26 -29.83
N THR A 601 -61.90 47.63 -29.40
CA THR A 601 -61.88 46.45 -28.52
C THR A 601 -62.91 45.41 -28.99
N VAL A 602 -62.51 44.14 -29.00
CA VAL A 602 -63.40 42.97 -29.08
C VAL A 602 -63.25 42.19 -27.78
N VAL A 603 -64.36 41.98 -27.07
CA VAL A 603 -64.42 41.16 -25.85
C VAL A 603 -65.35 39.98 -26.10
N LEU A 604 -64.88 38.77 -25.83
CA LEU A 604 -65.69 37.55 -25.81
C LEU A 604 -65.71 37.04 -24.37
N ASP A 605 -66.91 36.84 -23.81
CA ASP A 605 -67.12 36.28 -22.47
C ASP A 605 -68.44 35.46 -22.43
N PRO A 606 -68.80 34.80 -21.31
CA PRO A 606 -70.03 34.01 -21.23
C PRO A 606 -71.33 34.78 -21.48
N SER A 607 -71.30 36.13 -21.41
CA SER A 607 -72.45 36.98 -21.67
C SER A 607 -72.62 37.33 -23.16
N GLY A 608 -71.57 37.21 -23.96
CA GLY A 608 -71.63 37.35 -25.42
C GLY A 608 -70.36 37.93 -26.05
N VAL A 609 -70.53 38.53 -27.23
CA VAL A 609 -69.47 39.23 -27.97
C VAL A 609 -69.75 40.73 -27.95
N SER A 610 -68.86 41.51 -27.33
CA SER A 610 -68.91 42.97 -27.34
C SER A 610 -67.86 43.51 -28.30
N ILE A 611 -68.28 44.32 -29.26
CA ILE A 611 -67.39 45.03 -30.20
C ILE A 611 -67.57 46.52 -29.97
N THR A 612 -66.50 47.22 -29.61
CA THR A 612 -66.52 48.66 -29.32
C THR A 612 -65.43 49.37 -30.12
N GLY A 613 -65.81 50.40 -30.87
CA GLY A 613 -64.88 51.24 -31.62
C GLY A 613 -65.60 52.42 -32.27
N PRO A 614 -64.87 53.48 -32.70
CA PRO A 614 -65.47 54.65 -33.34
C PRO A 614 -66.25 54.31 -34.61
N ILE A 615 -65.78 53.31 -35.35
CA ILE A 615 -66.43 52.72 -36.54
C ILE A 615 -66.26 51.21 -36.44
N VAL A 616 -67.34 50.46 -36.57
CA VAL A 616 -67.34 49.00 -36.64
C VAL A 616 -67.90 48.59 -38.00
N THR A 617 -67.03 48.22 -38.94
CA THR A 617 -67.45 47.64 -40.21
C THR A 617 -67.52 46.12 -40.07
N ILE A 618 -68.66 45.55 -40.43
CA ILE A 618 -68.88 44.09 -40.45
C ILE A 618 -69.11 43.73 -41.93
N ASN A 619 -68.26 42.87 -42.48
CA ASN A 619 -68.27 42.42 -43.89
C ASN A 619 -67.82 43.45 -44.96
N GLU A 620 -67.24 44.60 -44.59
CA GLU A 620 -66.60 45.54 -45.53
C GLU A 620 -65.29 46.12 -44.96
N GLY A 621 -64.22 46.15 -45.78
CA GLY A 621 -62.97 46.90 -45.50
C GLY A 621 -61.82 46.14 -44.81
N GLY A 622 -60.67 46.09 -45.49
CA GLY A 622 -59.35 45.82 -44.88
C GLY A 622 -58.75 44.42 -45.13
N GLY A 623 -57.88 44.30 -46.14
CA GLY A 623 -57.03 43.11 -46.29
C GLY A 623 -55.97 43.08 -45.20
N GLY A 624 -56.13 42.23 -44.18
CA GLY A 624 -55.12 42.01 -43.16
C GLY A 624 -53.82 41.53 -43.81
N GLY A 625 -52.72 42.27 -43.61
CA GLY A 625 -51.41 41.89 -44.15
C GLY A 625 -50.99 40.47 -43.77
N SER A 626 -50.13 39.84 -44.58
CA SER A 626 -49.68 38.47 -44.33
C SER A 626 -48.71 38.40 -43.15
N ALA A 627 -48.87 37.40 -42.28
CA ALA A 627 -47.87 37.10 -41.26
C ALA A 627 -46.58 36.60 -41.91
N SER A 628 -45.44 37.20 -41.55
CA SER A 628 -44.11 36.77 -42.01
C SER A 628 -43.81 35.34 -41.57
N ALA A 629 -43.19 34.54 -42.44
CA ALA A 629 -42.72 33.20 -42.06
C ALA A 629 -41.54 33.32 -41.08
N ALA A 630 -41.48 32.45 -40.07
CA ALA A 630 -40.30 32.35 -39.21
C ALA A 630 -39.12 31.79 -40.02
N SER A 631 -37.96 32.44 -39.92
CA SER A 631 -36.70 32.00 -40.53
C SER A 631 -35.62 31.90 -39.45
N PRO A 632 -35.65 30.86 -38.60
CA PRO A 632 -34.68 30.70 -37.52
C PRO A 632 -33.26 30.53 -38.08
N THR A 633 -32.27 31.08 -37.39
CA THR A 633 -30.87 30.93 -37.76
C THR A 633 -30.42 29.50 -37.46
N SER A 634 -29.80 28.81 -38.44
CA SER A 634 -29.27 27.46 -38.22
C SER A 634 -28.07 27.47 -37.28
N PRO A 635 -27.89 26.47 -36.39
CA PRO A 635 -26.69 26.34 -35.58
C PRO A 635 -25.43 26.25 -36.47
N ALA A 636 -24.33 26.83 -36.01
CA ALA A 636 -23.03 26.59 -36.63
C ALA A 636 -22.62 25.12 -36.43
N ALA A 637 -21.89 24.54 -37.40
CA ALA A 637 -21.35 23.20 -37.27
C ALA A 637 -20.44 23.09 -36.03
N PRO A 638 -20.56 22.03 -35.23
CA PRO A 638 -19.69 21.85 -34.07
C PRO A 638 -18.24 21.61 -34.51
N VAL A 639 -17.29 22.12 -33.72
CA VAL A 639 -15.87 21.82 -33.90
C VAL A 639 -15.60 20.45 -33.31
N GLU A 640 -14.97 19.56 -34.09
CA GLU A 640 -14.64 18.21 -33.66
C GLU A 640 -13.62 18.26 -32.50
N ALA A 641 -13.87 17.46 -31.45
CA ALA A 641 -12.96 17.36 -30.31
C ALA A 641 -11.64 16.70 -30.71
N ASP A 642 -10.56 17.06 -30.02
CA ASP A 642 -9.24 16.45 -30.24
C ASP A 642 -9.27 14.94 -29.95
N LYS A 643 -8.55 14.14 -30.73
CA LYS A 643 -8.55 12.67 -30.66
C LYS A 643 -7.15 12.14 -30.45
N ASN A 644 -7.02 11.06 -29.68
CA ASN A 644 -5.77 10.32 -29.54
C ASN A 644 -6.05 8.80 -29.64
N LYS A 645 -4.99 8.00 -29.78
CA LYS A 645 -5.09 6.54 -29.80
C LYS A 645 -4.94 5.98 -28.39
N ALA A 646 -5.60 4.87 -28.09
CA ALA A 646 -5.29 4.12 -26.86
C ALA A 646 -3.83 3.69 -26.84
N GLY A 647 -3.31 3.44 -25.63
CA GLY A 647 -2.04 2.75 -25.46
C GLY A 647 -2.08 1.34 -26.07
N GLN A 648 -0.92 0.75 -26.25
CA GLN A 648 -0.83 -0.64 -26.71
C GLN A 648 -0.97 -1.59 -25.51
N ASN A 649 -1.87 -2.57 -25.60
CA ASN A 649 -1.94 -3.65 -24.62
C ASN A 649 -0.62 -4.44 -24.63
N PHE A 650 -0.10 -4.71 -23.44
CA PHE A 650 1.07 -5.56 -23.31
C PHE A 650 0.66 -6.97 -23.74
N LYS A 651 1.20 -7.46 -24.86
CA LYS A 651 1.11 -8.89 -25.17
C LYS A 651 1.95 -9.59 -24.10
N SER A 652 1.30 -10.38 -23.24
CA SER A 652 1.97 -11.35 -22.38
C SER A 652 2.59 -12.44 -23.25
N SER A 653 3.64 -12.10 -23.97
CA SER A 653 4.60 -13.11 -24.37
C SER A 653 5.27 -13.54 -23.08
N SER A 654 5.01 -14.77 -22.64
CA SER A 654 5.79 -15.51 -21.64
C SER A 654 7.27 -15.70 -22.02
N THR A 655 7.79 -14.86 -22.92
CA THR A 655 9.22 -14.64 -23.01
C THR A 655 9.56 -13.77 -21.82
N GLY A 656 10.03 -14.41 -20.75
CA GLY A 656 10.82 -13.72 -19.75
C GLY A 656 11.84 -12.80 -20.44
N ILE A 657 12.39 -11.86 -19.69
CA ILE A 657 13.71 -11.32 -20.03
C ILE A 657 14.53 -12.54 -20.45
N PRO A 658 15.09 -12.61 -21.68
CA PRO A 658 15.89 -13.76 -22.05
C PRO A 658 16.91 -13.90 -20.92
N PRO A 659 16.97 -15.03 -20.19
CA PRO A 659 18.05 -15.22 -19.27
C PRO A 659 19.30 -14.92 -20.09
N LEU A 660 20.18 -14.06 -19.55
CA LEU A 660 21.55 -14.01 -20.05
C LEU A 660 21.93 -15.49 -20.26
N PRO A 661 22.37 -15.85 -21.48
CA PRO A 661 22.46 -17.26 -21.86
C PRO A 661 23.17 -18.02 -20.73
N PRO A 662 22.66 -19.19 -20.30
CA PRO A 662 23.41 -20.06 -19.42
C PRO A 662 24.85 -20.14 -19.96
N GLY A 663 25.84 -20.08 -19.06
CA GLY A 663 27.27 -20.02 -19.40
C GLY A 663 27.73 -21.04 -20.46
N ASP A 664 26.94 -22.06 -20.77
CA ASP A 664 27.16 -23.03 -21.84
C ASP A 664 27.09 -22.48 -23.27
N ALA A 665 26.33 -21.41 -23.57
CA ALA A 665 26.31 -20.85 -24.93
C ALA A 665 27.54 -19.97 -25.21
N ALA A 666 28.02 -19.25 -24.19
CA ALA A 666 29.29 -18.52 -24.25
C ALA A 666 30.48 -19.49 -24.29
N ILE A 667 30.42 -20.63 -23.59
CA ILE A 667 31.44 -21.68 -23.69
C ILE A 667 31.43 -22.33 -25.07
N LYS A 668 30.28 -22.57 -25.72
CA LYS A 668 30.25 -23.11 -27.10
C LYS A 668 30.69 -22.09 -28.17
N GLN A 669 30.39 -20.80 -28.03
CA GLN A 669 30.92 -19.77 -28.92
C GLN A 669 32.41 -19.47 -28.69
N ALA A 670 32.87 -19.48 -27.44
CA ALA A 670 34.29 -19.37 -27.10
C ALA A 670 35.08 -20.63 -27.51
N SER A 671 34.48 -21.82 -27.46
CA SER A 671 35.10 -23.07 -27.95
C SER A 671 35.27 -23.05 -29.47
N ALA A 672 34.29 -22.53 -30.21
CA ALA A 672 34.37 -22.39 -31.66
C ALA A 672 35.37 -21.29 -32.11
N GLN A 673 35.50 -20.20 -31.35
CA GLN A 673 36.53 -19.18 -31.58
C GLN A 673 37.93 -19.64 -31.12
N ALA A 674 38.04 -20.40 -30.02
CA ALA A 674 39.32 -20.94 -29.53
C ALA A 674 39.90 -22.03 -30.45
N ILE A 675 39.06 -22.80 -31.16
CA ILE A 675 39.52 -23.74 -32.19
C ILE A 675 40.09 -22.99 -33.40
N ASN A 676 39.47 -21.90 -33.84
CA ASN A 676 39.98 -21.07 -34.93
C ASN A 676 41.26 -20.29 -34.55
N PHE A 677 41.40 -19.87 -33.30
CA PHE A 677 42.65 -19.30 -32.77
C PHE A 677 43.77 -20.35 -32.63
N ARG A 678 43.45 -21.61 -32.30
CA ARG A 678 44.43 -22.72 -32.23
C ARG A 678 44.92 -23.21 -33.60
N ILE A 679 44.15 -22.99 -34.67
CA ILE A 679 44.57 -23.30 -36.04
C ILE A 679 45.44 -22.17 -36.61
N ALA A 680 45.11 -20.90 -36.35
CA ALA A 680 45.94 -19.75 -36.75
C ALA A 680 47.29 -19.69 -36.01
N SER A 681 47.36 -20.13 -34.74
CA SER A 681 48.62 -20.18 -33.99
C SER A 681 49.57 -21.29 -34.46
N LYS A 682 49.09 -22.31 -35.18
CA LYS A 682 49.91 -23.37 -35.76
C LYS A 682 50.48 -23.07 -37.15
N THR A 683 50.01 -22.04 -37.85
CA THR A 683 50.42 -21.75 -39.26
C THR A 683 51.02 -20.37 -39.51
N ARG A 684 51.18 -19.51 -38.48
CA ARG A 684 51.80 -18.16 -38.58
C ARG A 684 51.27 -17.29 -39.74
N ALA A 685 49.95 -17.23 -39.94
CA ALA A 685 49.32 -16.29 -40.87
C ALA A 685 48.50 -15.21 -40.10
N PRO A 686 48.49 -13.94 -40.54
CA PRO A 686 47.75 -12.87 -39.87
C PRO A 686 46.23 -13.00 -40.09
N VAL A 687 45.45 -12.84 -39.02
CA VAL A 687 43.98 -12.90 -39.05
C VAL A 687 43.40 -11.49 -39.20
N VAL A 688 42.79 -11.22 -40.36
CA VAL A 688 41.93 -10.06 -40.61
C VAL A 688 40.48 -10.45 -40.32
N SER A 689 39.76 -9.61 -39.58
CA SER A 689 38.34 -9.77 -39.27
C SER A 689 37.47 -9.54 -40.52
N ILE A 690 36.59 -10.49 -40.83
CA ILE A 690 35.52 -10.32 -41.82
C ILE A 690 34.17 -10.58 -41.11
N PRO A 691 33.17 -9.67 -41.21
CA PRO A 691 31.84 -9.91 -40.69
C PRO A 691 31.07 -10.94 -41.53
N ALA A 692 30.37 -11.87 -40.85
CA ALA A 692 29.57 -12.92 -41.50
C ALA A 692 28.17 -12.40 -41.94
N PRO A 693 27.59 -12.99 -43.01
CA PRO A 693 26.45 -12.43 -43.77
C PRO A 693 25.05 -12.83 -43.25
N PRO A 694 23.98 -12.15 -43.72
CA PRO A 694 22.59 -12.46 -43.36
C PRO A 694 22.05 -13.69 -44.12
N ASN A 695 21.38 -14.59 -43.40
CA ASN A 695 20.71 -15.76 -43.98
C ASN A 695 19.28 -15.40 -44.41
N THR A 696 19.05 -15.24 -45.71
CA THR A 696 17.72 -15.29 -46.35
C THR A 696 17.59 -16.61 -47.12
N LYS A 697 16.40 -17.23 -47.11
CA LYS A 697 16.06 -18.36 -47.97
C LYS A 697 15.04 -17.97 -49.05
N LYS A 698 15.55 -18.04 -50.28
CA LYS A 698 14.96 -18.49 -51.56
C LYS A 698 13.92 -17.64 -52.30
N ALA A 699 14.21 -17.52 -53.60
CA ALA A 699 13.73 -16.59 -54.62
C ALA A 699 13.01 -17.28 -55.79
N LYS A 700 12.34 -16.50 -56.66
CA LYS A 700 12.48 -16.51 -58.14
C LYS A 700 11.61 -15.39 -58.83
N PRO A 701 11.86 -14.98 -60.11
CA PRO A 701 12.79 -13.89 -60.48
C PRO A 701 12.21 -12.87 -61.50
N THR A 702 13.10 -12.03 -62.07
CA THR A 702 13.02 -11.11 -63.26
C THR A 702 12.74 -9.63 -62.95
N THR A 703 13.43 -8.59 -63.49
CA THR A 703 14.44 -8.45 -64.56
C THR A 703 15.12 -7.06 -64.51
N LYS A 704 16.40 -6.98 -64.96
CA LYS A 704 17.16 -5.83 -65.56
C LYS A 704 17.48 -4.60 -64.68
N GLN A 705 18.64 -3.93 -64.76
CA GLN A 705 19.93 -4.07 -65.47
C GLN A 705 20.91 -3.04 -64.85
N ASN A 706 22.20 -3.43 -64.78
CA ASN A 706 23.47 -2.67 -64.94
C ASN A 706 23.58 -1.21 -64.43
N GLY A 707 24.63 -0.78 -63.71
CA GLY A 707 25.91 -1.40 -63.37
C GLY A 707 26.89 -0.38 -62.77
N THR A 708 28.09 -0.90 -62.48
CA THR A 708 29.41 -0.24 -62.33
C THR A 708 29.85 0.43 -61.01
N VAL A 709 31.04 -0.05 -60.62
CA VAL A 709 31.95 0.12 -59.46
C VAL A 709 32.68 1.48 -59.44
N SER A 710 32.94 2.06 -58.25
CA SER A 710 34.27 2.59 -57.84
C SER A 710 34.33 3.12 -56.40
N LYS A 711 35.55 3.08 -55.84
CA LYS A 711 36.00 3.29 -54.44
C LYS A 711 36.23 4.77 -54.04
N ALA A 712 36.13 4.97 -52.72
CA ALA A 712 36.98 5.74 -51.77
C ALA A 712 36.93 7.29 -51.62
N SER A 713 36.88 7.66 -50.32
CA SER A 713 37.46 8.81 -49.59
C SER A 713 36.89 10.24 -49.65
N VAL A 714 36.20 10.62 -48.55
CA VAL A 714 36.54 11.62 -47.51
C VAL A 714 36.58 13.15 -47.82
N THR A 715 35.66 13.84 -47.11
CA THR A 715 35.54 15.27 -46.69
C THR A 715 35.02 16.35 -47.66
N PRO A 716 34.46 17.45 -47.11
CA PRO A 716 33.05 17.78 -47.10
C PRO A 716 32.72 18.92 -48.07
N ILE A 717 31.44 19.31 -48.18
CA ILE A 717 30.92 20.66 -48.47
C ILE A 717 29.50 20.54 -49.04
N ILE A 718 28.55 21.17 -48.32
CA ILE A 718 27.33 21.87 -48.75
C ILE A 718 26.35 21.13 -49.67
N ALA A 719 25.07 21.10 -49.26
CA ALA A 719 23.95 21.04 -50.19
C ALA A 719 22.73 21.82 -49.65
N PRO A 720 21.90 22.39 -50.55
CA PRO A 720 21.32 23.72 -50.38
C PRO A 720 19.81 23.72 -50.12
N ILE A 721 19.34 24.84 -49.54
CA ILE A 721 17.93 25.26 -49.51
C ILE A 721 17.60 25.89 -50.86
N VAL A 722 16.54 25.44 -51.51
CA VAL A 722 15.89 26.15 -52.63
C VAL A 722 14.76 27.00 -52.05
N ALA A 723 14.92 28.32 -52.16
CA ALA A 723 13.92 29.32 -51.83
C ALA A 723 12.92 29.51 -52.98
N SER A 724 11.65 29.71 -52.65
CA SER A 724 10.69 30.41 -53.52
C SER A 724 10.29 31.74 -52.86
N ASN A 725 10.93 32.80 -53.37
CA ASN A 725 10.65 34.24 -53.28
C ASN A 725 9.18 34.59 -53.66
N ILE A 726 8.45 35.63 -53.23
CA ILE A 726 8.67 37.00 -52.64
C ILE A 726 7.24 37.65 -52.54
N PRO A 727 6.94 38.82 -51.89
CA PRO A 727 7.49 39.54 -50.71
C PRO A 727 6.40 39.82 -49.63
N SER A 728 6.70 40.14 -48.37
CA SER A 728 6.96 41.52 -47.90
C SER A 728 7.17 41.53 -46.38
N LYS A 729 8.24 42.20 -45.90
CA LYS A 729 8.46 42.84 -44.56
C LYS A 729 7.94 42.06 -43.33
N VAL A 730 8.77 41.54 -42.44
CA VAL A 730 9.58 42.28 -41.43
C VAL A 730 10.78 41.40 -41.02
N GLN A 731 11.95 41.99 -40.85
CA GLN A 731 13.16 41.34 -40.32
C GLN A 731 12.91 41.01 -38.84
N GLU A 732 12.60 39.74 -38.50
CA GLU A 732 12.49 39.33 -37.10
C GLU A 732 13.90 39.38 -36.48
N LYS A 733 14.11 40.33 -35.57
CA LYS A 733 15.35 40.47 -34.82
C LYS A 733 15.51 39.24 -33.91
N ASN A 734 16.66 38.58 -33.96
CA ASN A 734 16.98 37.53 -32.99
C ASN A 734 17.09 38.13 -31.59
N TRP A 735 16.36 37.58 -30.63
CA TRP A 735 16.31 38.06 -29.26
C TRP A 735 16.48 36.91 -28.25
N LEU A 736 16.97 37.24 -27.06
CA LEU A 736 17.07 36.33 -25.90
C LEU A 736 16.40 37.00 -24.71
N GLN A 737 15.52 36.28 -24.04
CA GLN A 737 14.96 36.72 -22.75
C GLN A 737 15.52 35.84 -21.63
N LEU A 738 16.18 36.46 -20.65
CA LEU A 738 16.63 35.81 -19.43
C LEU A 738 15.53 35.91 -18.38
N HIS A 739 15.20 34.81 -17.69
CA HIS A 739 14.28 34.78 -16.56
C HIS A 739 14.96 34.03 -15.41
N LEU A 740 15.26 34.73 -14.31
CA LEU A 740 15.92 34.17 -13.14
C LEU A 740 15.02 34.32 -11.91
N HIS A 741 14.69 33.18 -11.31
CA HIS A 741 13.81 33.08 -10.15
C HIS A 741 14.38 32.07 -9.15
N TRP A 742 14.06 32.23 -7.86
CA TRP A 742 14.31 31.22 -6.85
C TRP A 742 13.42 30.00 -7.09
N ASP A 743 13.94 28.79 -6.79
CA ASP A 743 13.18 27.55 -6.91
C ASP A 743 12.29 27.31 -5.67
N ASP A 744 11.46 28.31 -5.35
CA ASP A 744 10.42 28.21 -4.33
C ASP A 744 9.04 28.01 -4.97
N LYS A 745 8.03 27.74 -4.14
CA LYS A 745 6.65 27.46 -4.59
C LYS A 745 6.03 28.61 -5.39
N HIS A 746 6.57 29.83 -5.25
CA HIS A 746 6.04 31.04 -5.89
C HIS A 746 6.90 31.54 -7.06
N LYS A 747 8.03 30.88 -7.35
CA LYS A 747 9.04 31.32 -8.32
C LYS A 747 9.41 32.79 -8.10
N THR A 748 9.83 33.13 -6.88
CA THR A 748 10.17 34.52 -6.54
C THR A 748 11.29 35.06 -7.44
N PRO A 749 11.13 36.20 -8.13
CA PRO A 749 12.16 36.70 -9.05
C PRO A 749 13.44 37.16 -8.36
N ILE A 750 14.59 36.85 -8.97
CA ILE A 750 15.90 37.36 -8.54
C ILE A 750 16.14 38.71 -9.23
N LYS A 751 15.77 39.78 -8.53
CA LYS A 751 15.83 41.16 -9.02
C LYS A 751 17.26 41.67 -9.04
N GLN A 752 17.57 42.58 -9.98
CA GLN A 752 18.82 43.33 -10.02
C GLN A 752 20.10 42.48 -10.05
N GLN A 753 20.01 41.25 -10.56
CA GLN A 753 21.17 40.39 -10.74
C GLN A 753 21.91 40.75 -12.03
N ASP A 754 23.19 41.08 -11.92
CA ASP A 754 24.04 41.31 -13.08
C ASP A 754 24.32 40.00 -13.83
N TYR A 755 24.31 40.07 -15.16
CA TYR A 755 24.61 38.99 -16.07
C TYR A 755 25.54 39.45 -17.19
N THR A 756 26.30 38.52 -17.75
CA THR A 756 27.10 38.69 -18.96
C THR A 756 26.80 37.55 -19.94
N LEU A 757 26.43 37.92 -21.16
CA LEU A 757 26.28 37.04 -22.31
C LEU A 757 27.60 36.94 -23.06
N TYR A 758 27.99 35.72 -23.41
CA TYR A 758 29.05 35.42 -24.35
C TYR A 758 28.41 34.95 -25.65
N LEU A 759 28.55 35.75 -26.71
CA LEU A 759 27.85 35.57 -27.98
C LEU A 759 28.70 34.75 -28.96
N ALA A 760 28.03 34.13 -29.94
CA ALA A 760 28.66 33.22 -30.89
C ALA A 760 29.71 33.87 -31.80
N ASP A 761 29.67 35.19 -31.98
CA ASP A 761 30.66 35.96 -32.72
C ASP A 761 31.90 36.34 -31.88
N GLY A 762 31.96 35.89 -30.62
CA GLY A 762 33.04 36.18 -29.67
C GLY A 762 32.86 37.49 -28.91
N SER A 763 31.80 38.27 -29.16
CA SER A 763 31.49 39.47 -28.39
C SER A 763 30.78 39.15 -27.07
N THR A 764 30.86 40.07 -26.11
CA THR A 764 30.17 39.95 -24.82
C THR A 764 29.21 41.10 -24.60
N ARG A 765 28.05 40.83 -23.98
CA ARG A 765 27.11 41.86 -23.54
C ARG A 765 26.74 41.65 -22.08
N SER A 766 26.86 42.69 -21.26
CA SER A 766 26.47 42.64 -19.85
C SER A 766 25.24 43.50 -19.60
N GLY A 767 24.39 43.06 -18.69
CA GLY A 767 23.20 43.76 -18.27
C GLY A 767 22.78 43.33 -16.87
N THR A 768 21.68 43.89 -16.39
CA THR A 768 21.13 43.60 -15.07
C THR A 768 19.67 43.17 -15.23
N LEU A 769 19.24 42.13 -14.50
CA LEU A 769 17.85 41.69 -14.50
C LEU A 769 16.94 42.75 -13.86
N ASP A 770 15.74 42.92 -14.41
CA ASP A 770 14.73 43.84 -13.89
C ASP A 770 14.10 43.35 -12.58
N ASP A 771 13.15 44.12 -12.05
CA ASP A 771 12.44 43.79 -10.80
C ASP A 771 11.53 42.55 -10.90
N LYS A 772 11.41 41.96 -12.09
CA LYS A 772 10.73 40.68 -12.33
C LYS A 772 11.73 39.56 -12.62
N GLY A 773 13.02 39.78 -12.37
CA GLY A 773 14.09 38.81 -12.63
C GLY A 773 14.28 38.55 -14.13
N GLN A 774 13.91 39.51 -14.98
CA GLN A 774 13.93 39.35 -16.43
C GLN A 774 14.91 40.30 -17.10
N ALA A 775 15.52 39.89 -18.20
CA ALA A 775 16.19 40.79 -19.12
C ALA A 775 15.91 40.37 -20.56
N PHE A 776 15.89 41.32 -21.47
CA PHE A 776 15.59 41.08 -22.88
C PHE A 776 16.67 41.71 -23.75
N GLU A 777 17.35 40.88 -24.54
CA GLU A 777 18.45 41.26 -25.40
C GLU A 777 18.06 41.02 -26.86
N GLU A 778 18.01 42.09 -27.65
CA GLU A 778 17.70 42.02 -29.09
C GLU A 778 18.97 42.09 -29.96
N ASN A 779 18.83 41.66 -31.22
CA ASN A 779 19.88 41.70 -32.24
C ASN A 779 21.10 40.86 -31.85
N LEU A 780 20.87 39.64 -31.38
CA LEU A 780 21.93 38.69 -31.10
C LEU A 780 22.38 37.98 -32.40
N PRO A 781 23.69 37.78 -32.60
CA PRO A 781 24.19 37.00 -33.73
C PRO A 781 23.67 35.56 -33.65
N GLU A 782 23.38 34.94 -34.80
CA GLU A 782 22.94 33.55 -34.84
C GLU A 782 24.05 32.62 -34.30
N GLY A 783 23.73 31.85 -33.26
CA GLY A 783 24.62 30.84 -32.70
C GLY A 783 24.40 30.61 -31.20
N THR A 784 25.29 29.84 -30.57
CA THR A 784 25.21 29.51 -29.14
C THR A 784 25.58 30.72 -28.29
N VAL A 785 24.72 31.07 -27.33
CA VAL A 785 24.96 32.13 -26.34
C VAL A 785 25.12 31.48 -24.97
N SER A 786 26.16 31.85 -24.23
CA SER A 786 26.38 31.42 -22.83
C SER A 786 26.11 32.59 -21.88
N VAL A 787 25.51 32.34 -20.72
CA VAL A 787 25.15 33.37 -19.74
C VAL A 787 25.89 33.12 -18.43
N GLU A 788 26.52 34.14 -17.88
CA GLU A 788 27.19 34.12 -16.58
C GLU A 788 26.61 35.20 -15.67
N TYR A 789 26.23 34.87 -14.43
CA TYR A 789 25.67 35.83 -13.47
C TYR A 789 26.74 36.21 -12.45
N THR A 790 27.05 37.51 -12.34
CA THR A 790 28.12 38.04 -11.50
C THR A 790 27.58 38.53 -10.15
N HIS A 791 27.14 37.62 -9.28
CA HIS A 791 27.18 37.75 -7.81
C HIS A 791 26.65 36.46 -7.15
N GLN A 792 27.44 35.87 -6.25
CA GLN A 792 26.96 34.86 -5.30
C GLN A 792 26.25 35.59 -4.14
N PRO A 793 24.97 35.32 -3.84
CA PRO A 793 24.30 35.98 -2.73
C PRO A 793 24.89 35.49 -1.40
N THR A 794 25.42 36.42 -0.60
CA THR A 794 25.87 36.15 0.77
C THR A 794 24.67 35.94 1.69
N ALA A 795 24.89 35.27 2.83
CA ALA A 795 23.84 34.89 3.80
C ALA A 795 22.96 36.05 4.30
N ALA A 796 23.36 37.31 4.11
CA ALA A 796 22.57 38.50 4.44
C ALA A 796 21.41 38.77 3.47
N THR A 797 21.52 38.41 2.19
CA THR A 797 20.47 38.67 1.18
C THR A 797 19.28 37.72 1.31
N LYS A 798 19.51 36.53 1.89
CA LYS A 798 18.47 35.54 2.20
C LYS A 798 17.54 36.02 3.33
N THR A 799 18.08 36.78 4.29
CA THR A 799 17.33 37.33 5.42
C THR A 799 16.45 38.50 4.98
N GLN A 800 16.92 39.37 4.07
CA GLN A 800 16.12 40.47 3.55
C GLN A 800 14.96 40.00 2.65
N SER A 801 15.18 38.95 1.84
CA SER A 801 14.10 38.33 1.05
C SER A 801 13.00 37.69 1.92
N LEU A 802 13.35 37.19 3.10
CA LEU A 802 12.39 36.65 4.07
C LEU A 802 11.63 37.76 4.79
N ILE A 803 12.30 38.88 5.11
CA ILE A 803 11.67 40.07 5.68
C ILE A 803 10.72 40.71 4.67
N ASP A 804 11.11 40.84 3.41
CA ASP A 804 10.27 41.41 2.35
C ASP A 804 9.09 40.48 1.99
N GLN A 805 9.26 39.15 2.09
CA GLN A 805 8.17 38.19 1.99
C GLN A 805 7.22 38.27 3.20
N LEU A 806 7.73 38.53 4.40
CA LEU A 806 6.93 38.73 5.60
C LEU A 806 6.13 40.04 5.50
N ASP A 807 6.76 41.15 5.07
CA ASP A 807 6.10 42.45 4.89
C ASP A 807 5.09 42.42 3.74
N THR A 808 5.36 41.72 2.65
CA THR A 808 4.39 41.55 1.55
C THR A 808 3.21 40.68 1.98
N THR A 809 3.45 39.66 2.81
CA THR A 809 2.38 38.83 3.39
C THR A 809 1.57 39.60 4.43
N LEU A 810 2.22 40.41 5.27
CA LEU A 810 1.56 41.31 6.22
C LEU A 810 0.74 42.36 5.48
N LYS A 811 1.27 42.95 4.42
CA LYS A 811 0.60 43.98 3.62
C LYS A 811 -0.57 43.41 2.82
N ASN A 812 -0.44 42.20 2.27
CA ASN A 812 -1.56 41.51 1.61
C ASN A 812 -2.66 41.07 2.61
N LEU A 813 -2.29 40.67 3.83
CA LEU A 813 -3.24 40.43 4.93
C LEU A 813 -3.92 41.73 5.40
N THR A 814 -3.18 42.85 5.41
CA THR A 814 -3.72 44.16 5.79
C THR A 814 -4.62 44.74 4.69
N ASP A 815 -4.27 44.55 3.42
CA ASP A 815 -5.02 45.04 2.26
C ASP A 815 -6.26 44.16 1.95
N GLU A 816 -6.22 42.84 2.23
CA GLU A 816 -7.43 41.99 2.25
C GLU A 816 -8.34 42.28 3.46
N MET A 817 -7.81 42.80 4.57
CA MET A 817 -8.60 43.30 5.69
C MET A 817 -9.15 44.73 5.47
N LEU A 818 -8.59 45.52 4.54
CA LEU A 818 -9.01 46.91 4.26
C LEU A 818 -9.86 47.10 2.99
N CYS A 819 -10.08 46.08 2.16
CA CYS A 819 -10.92 46.18 0.96
C CYS A 819 -12.37 45.73 1.17
N ASN A 820 -12.96 46.09 2.31
CA ASN A 820 -14.41 46.01 2.48
C ASN A 820 -14.96 47.38 2.86
N LYS A 821 -14.98 48.26 1.86
CA LYS A 821 -15.56 49.61 1.94
C LYS A 821 -17.07 49.57 2.23
N GLU A 822 -17.71 48.41 2.05
CA GLU A 822 -19.09 48.14 2.47
C GLU A 822 -19.22 47.80 3.97
N ILE A 823 -18.13 47.44 4.66
CA ILE A 823 -18.10 47.18 6.11
C ILE A 823 -17.85 48.46 6.93
N GLN A 824 -17.17 49.47 6.37
CA GLN A 824 -17.02 50.77 7.05
C GLN A 824 -18.31 51.59 7.10
N GLU A 825 -19.19 51.51 6.09
CA GLU A 825 -20.49 52.21 6.11
C GLU A 825 -21.54 51.53 7.02
N LEU A 826 -21.34 50.26 7.39
CA LEU A 826 -22.25 49.50 8.26
C LEU A 826 -21.89 49.59 9.75
N VAL A 827 -20.75 50.17 10.11
CA VAL A 827 -20.26 50.29 11.51
C VAL A 827 -20.52 51.67 12.12
N GLU A 828 -20.95 52.67 11.34
CA GLU A 828 -21.28 54.01 11.86
C GLU A 828 -22.76 54.21 12.28
N ASN A 829 -23.62 53.19 12.18
CA ASN A 829 -25.02 53.31 12.63
C ASN A 829 -25.48 52.08 13.44
N ASP A 830 -25.74 52.30 14.73
CA ASP A 830 -26.24 51.41 15.80
C ASP A 830 -26.89 50.06 15.38
N ILE A 831 -26.16 48.95 15.70
CA ILE A 831 -26.54 47.63 16.28
C ILE A 831 -27.72 46.84 15.64
N PRO A 832 -27.77 45.47 15.55
CA PRO A 832 -26.80 44.38 15.77
C PRO A 832 -26.72 43.35 14.60
N ALA A 833 -25.53 42.87 14.24
CA ALA A 833 -25.35 41.67 13.41
C ALA A 833 -24.39 40.71 14.13
N THR A 834 -24.87 39.63 14.74
CA THR A 834 -25.00 38.30 14.11
C THR A 834 -23.87 37.96 13.13
N GLU A 835 -23.09 36.93 13.52
CA GLU A 835 -22.31 36.01 12.67
C GLU A 835 -21.04 36.60 11.99
N ASN A 836 -19.83 36.32 12.50
CA ASN A 836 -19.19 35.01 12.28
C ASN A 836 -18.36 34.51 13.47
N GLY A 837 -19.05 34.10 14.52
CA GLY A 837 -18.56 33.17 15.55
C GLY A 837 -18.74 31.70 15.16
N TRP A 838 -18.41 31.32 13.92
CA TRP A 838 -18.75 29.98 13.40
C TRP A 838 -17.74 28.87 13.70
N ILE A 839 -16.67 29.13 14.47
CA ILE A 839 -15.74 28.07 14.90
C ILE A 839 -15.80 27.82 16.43
N TYR A 840 -16.37 28.74 17.20
CA TYR A 840 -16.48 28.59 18.67
C TYR A 840 -17.94 28.56 19.20
N ALA A 841 -18.96 28.90 18.40
CA ALA A 841 -20.36 28.73 18.78
C ALA A 841 -20.88 27.28 18.64
N GLU A 842 -20.24 26.45 17.82
CA GLU A 842 -20.63 25.04 17.63
C GLU A 842 -20.33 24.17 18.87
N ALA A 843 -19.37 24.58 19.71
CA ALA A 843 -19.08 23.90 20.98
C ALA A 843 -20.04 24.30 22.11
N ALA A 844 -20.50 25.56 22.15
CA ALA A 844 -21.35 26.09 23.23
C ALA A 844 -22.84 25.76 23.05
N ILE A 845 -23.34 25.71 21.80
CA ILE A 845 -24.74 25.34 21.52
C ILE A 845 -24.96 23.83 21.71
N ASN A 846 -23.95 23.00 21.45
CA ASN A 846 -24.02 21.56 21.70
C ASN A 846 -23.98 21.19 23.20
N ALA A 847 -23.72 22.17 24.09
CA ALA A 847 -23.72 21.99 25.54
C ALA A 847 -24.89 22.67 26.27
N GLY A 848 -25.77 23.40 25.56
CA GLY A 848 -27.05 23.88 26.11
C GLY A 848 -26.99 25.00 27.16
N TRP A 849 -25.98 25.88 27.10
CA TRP A 849 -25.82 26.97 28.06
C TRP A 849 -26.42 28.29 27.56
N ASP A 850 -27.06 29.02 28.47
CA ASP A 850 -27.62 30.36 28.26
C ASP A 850 -26.51 31.41 28.44
N THR A 851 -26.16 32.12 27.37
CA THR A 851 -24.90 32.87 27.24
C THR A 851 -25.04 34.37 27.53
N SER A 852 -26.07 34.83 28.23
CA SER A 852 -26.38 36.26 28.31
C SER A 852 -25.82 37.05 29.49
N GLU A 853 -25.31 36.45 30.59
CA GLU A 853 -25.00 37.26 31.79
C GLU A 853 -23.56 37.25 32.36
N ASP A 854 -22.70 36.24 32.14
CA ASP A 854 -21.47 36.14 32.97
C ASP A 854 -20.09 36.12 32.26
N LEU A 855 -20.01 36.27 30.94
CA LEU A 855 -18.70 36.26 30.24
C LEU A 855 -17.78 37.49 30.42
N PRO A 856 -18.25 38.72 30.75
CA PRO A 856 -17.36 39.88 30.88
C PRO A 856 -16.36 39.79 32.05
N SER A 857 -16.67 39.00 33.07
CA SER A 857 -15.87 38.89 34.31
C SER A 857 -14.62 38.02 34.15
N PHE A 858 -14.62 37.08 33.20
CA PHE A 858 -13.56 36.07 33.07
C PHE A 858 -12.33 36.57 32.29
N ASN A 859 -12.53 37.42 31.28
CA ASN A 859 -11.44 37.90 30.40
C ASN A 859 -10.50 38.93 31.06
N THR A 860 -10.93 39.58 32.13
CA THR A 860 -10.12 40.60 32.82
C THR A 860 -9.21 39.99 33.90
N MET A 861 -9.53 38.78 34.40
CA MET A 861 -8.77 38.09 35.46
C MET A 861 -7.70 37.12 34.90
N THR A 862 -7.95 36.49 33.75
CA THR A 862 -7.00 35.54 33.12
C THR A 862 -5.80 36.23 32.48
N SER A 863 -6.00 37.41 31.89
CA SER A 863 -4.95 38.18 31.21
C SER A 863 -3.87 38.75 32.15
N ARG A 864 -4.19 39.00 33.43
CA ARG A 864 -3.23 39.49 34.45
C ARG A 864 -2.49 38.37 35.21
N GLY A 865 -3.07 37.18 35.32
CA GLY A 865 -2.41 36.02 35.94
C GLY A 865 -1.36 35.38 35.03
N LEU A 866 -1.63 35.32 33.73
CA LEU A 866 -0.79 34.65 32.74
C LEU A 866 0.47 35.43 32.32
N TYR A 867 0.55 36.74 32.62
CA TYR A 867 1.76 37.54 32.37
C TYR A 867 2.84 37.35 33.46
N LYS A 868 2.51 36.71 34.61
CA LYS A 868 3.43 36.53 35.75
C LYS A 868 4.02 35.12 35.89
N ALA A 869 3.56 34.14 35.11
CA ALA A 869 4.09 32.77 35.13
C ALA A 869 4.91 32.50 33.86
N GLY A 870 6.20 32.83 33.90
CA GLY A 870 7.12 32.59 32.79
C GLY A 870 7.35 31.09 32.51
N THR A 871 7.48 30.75 31.22
CA THR A 871 8.03 29.50 30.64
C THR A 871 7.53 28.19 31.28
N PRO A 872 6.28 27.78 30.97
CA PRO A 872 6.09 26.52 30.25
C PRO A 872 4.76 26.49 29.47
N TYR A 873 4.74 26.96 28.22
CA TYR A 873 3.53 26.88 27.36
C TYR A 873 3.66 25.80 26.27
N LEU A 874 4.86 25.57 25.74
CA LEU A 874 5.09 24.58 24.67
C LEU A 874 5.00 23.14 25.19
N ASP A 875 5.56 22.85 26.36
CA ASP A 875 5.55 21.49 26.93
C ASP A 875 4.15 21.04 27.38
N LEU A 876 3.24 21.97 27.70
CA LEU A 876 1.87 21.64 28.09
C LEU A 876 0.99 21.35 26.86
N LEU A 877 1.21 22.09 25.76
CA LEU A 877 0.54 21.81 24.49
C LEU A 877 0.99 20.47 23.90
N GLU A 878 2.28 20.14 23.99
CA GLU A 878 2.80 18.85 23.52
C GLU A 878 2.26 17.67 24.36
N ASP A 879 2.13 17.82 25.69
CA ASP A 879 1.53 16.79 26.55
C ASP A 879 0.00 16.64 26.33
N ILE A 880 -0.70 17.72 25.97
CA ILE A 880 -2.13 17.72 25.62
C ILE A 880 -2.35 17.08 24.25
N GLU A 881 -1.52 17.39 23.25
CA GLU A 881 -1.58 16.80 21.92
C GLU A 881 -1.22 15.30 21.91
N THR A 882 -0.34 14.88 22.83
CA THR A 882 0.08 13.47 22.96
C THR A 882 -0.76 12.65 23.95
N GLY A 883 -1.69 13.28 24.67
CA GLY A 883 -2.60 12.60 25.61
C GLY A 883 -1.93 12.07 26.88
N ASN A 884 -0.82 12.69 27.31
CA ASN A 884 -0.04 12.26 28.46
C ASN A 884 -0.64 12.78 29.79
N ILE A 885 -1.83 12.28 30.14
CA ILE A 885 -2.67 12.78 31.23
C ILE A 885 -1.95 12.75 32.60
N ARG A 886 -1.05 11.79 32.84
CA ARG A 886 -0.28 11.71 34.10
C ARG A 886 0.68 12.88 34.27
N GLU A 887 1.28 13.36 33.18
CA GLU A 887 2.27 14.44 33.24
C GLU A 887 1.59 15.81 33.37
N ILE A 888 0.42 15.97 32.74
CA ILE A 888 -0.47 17.13 32.92
C ILE A 888 -0.92 17.22 34.38
N GLN A 889 -1.34 16.09 34.96
CA GLN A 889 -1.80 16.03 36.35
C GLN A 889 -0.66 16.29 37.34
N ARG A 890 0.53 15.72 37.10
CA ARG A 890 1.73 15.99 37.91
C ARG A 890 2.12 17.48 37.89
N LYS A 891 2.12 18.12 36.71
CA LYS A 891 2.42 19.55 36.56
C LYS A 891 1.39 20.45 37.24
N TYR A 892 0.11 20.06 37.23
CA TYR A 892 -0.96 20.75 37.94
C TYR A 892 -0.83 20.59 39.46
N GLU A 893 -0.53 19.39 39.95
CA GLU A 893 -0.30 19.10 41.36
C GLU A 893 0.96 19.81 41.90
N ASP A 894 2.04 19.85 41.12
CA ASP A 894 3.27 20.59 41.43
C ASP A 894 3.03 22.11 41.53
N ALA A 895 2.19 22.68 40.65
CA ALA A 895 1.80 24.08 40.69
C ALA A 895 0.87 24.43 41.88
N SER A 896 -0.02 23.51 42.24
CA SER A 896 -0.86 23.63 43.44
C SER A 896 -0.05 23.47 44.73
N ALA A 897 0.95 22.59 44.76
CA ALA A 897 1.85 22.38 45.88
C ALA A 897 2.84 23.54 46.09
N ALA A 898 3.18 24.27 45.02
CA ALA A 898 4.00 25.49 45.06
C ALA A 898 3.30 26.71 45.71
N GLY A 899 2.08 26.54 46.23
CA GLY A 899 1.36 27.58 46.99
C GLY A 899 0.73 28.67 46.12
N HIS A 900 0.59 28.44 44.81
CA HIS A 900 -0.06 29.36 43.89
C HIS A 900 -1.56 29.09 43.76
N THR A 901 -2.27 28.97 44.87
CA THR A 901 -3.74 28.86 44.85
C THR A 901 -4.38 29.56 46.04
N THR A 902 -4.99 30.72 45.80
CA THR A 902 -6.14 31.18 46.58
C THR A 902 -7.33 31.22 45.64
N TYR A 903 -8.09 30.12 45.59
CA TYR A 903 -9.50 30.20 45.24
C TYR A 903 -10.27 29.13 46.00
N THR A 904 -11.00 29.58 47.02
CA THR A 904 -12.00 28.79 47.74
C THR A 904 -13.25 28.74 46.85
N PRO A 905 -13.77 27.55 46.49
CA PRO A 905 -14.92 27.44 45.61
C PRO A 905 -16.19 27.77 46.38
N ALA A 906 -16.94 28.77 45.92
CA ALA A 906 -18.33 28.95 46.28
C ALA A 906 -19.18 28.45 45.09
N ASP A 907 -19.83 27.32 45.34
CA ASP A 907 -21.03 26.75 44.73
C ASP A 907 -21.14 26.59 43.19
N GLU A 908 -21.73 25.45 42.82
CA GLU A 908 -22.14 24.99 41.48
C GLU A 908 -21.05 24.61 40.47
N SER A 909 -19.87 25.22 40.48
CA SER A 909 -18.80 24.88 39.52
C SER A 909 -18.06 23.57 39.87
N ALA A 910 -17.87 23.28 41.16
CA ALA A 910 -17.23 22.04 41.62
C ALA A 910 -18.16 20.83 41.51
N GLU A 911 -19.48 21.04 41.49
CA GLU A 911 -20.47 19.99 41.32
C GLU A 911 -20.69 19.66 39.83
N ALA A 912 -20.62 20.64 38.93
CA ALA A 912 -20.58 20.43 37.49
C ALA A 912 -19.30 19.70 37.03
N ILE A 913 -18.14 20.04 37.61
CA ILE A 913 -16.87 19.34 37.34
C ILE A 913 -16.88 17.94 37.97
N ASN A 914 -17.44 17.75 39.17
CA ASN A 914 -17.63 16.40 39.73
C ASN A 914 -18.67 15.56 38.95
N LEU A 915 -19.67 16.17 38.31
CA LEU A 915 -20.62 15.49 37.42
C LEU A 915 -19.99 15.11 36.07
N LEU A 916 -19.12 15.96 35.51
CA LEU A 916 -18.34 15.65 34.30
C LEU A 916 -17.29 14.55 34.57
N MET A 917 -16.63 14.61 35.73
CA MET A 917 -15.63 13.63 36.19
C MET A 917 -16.25 12.29 36.60
N ARG A 918 -17.54 12.23 36.94
CA ARG A 918 -18.22 10.98 37.36
C ARG A 918 -18.79 10.11 36.24
N ASN A 919 -18.67 10.45 34.96
CA ASN A 919 -19.31 9.64 33.90
C ASN A 919 -18.43 9.27 32.70
N ILE A 920 -17.11 9.32 32.85
CA ILE A 920 -16.18 8.57 31.98
C ILE A 920 -15.65 7.35 32.72
N GLU A 921 -15.25 7.48 33.99
CA GLU A 921 -14.73 6.34 34.75
C GLU A 921 -15.79 5.25 35.03
N VAL A 922 -17.07 5.57 35.19
CA VAL A 922 -18.12 4.54 35.38
C VAL A 922 -18.47 3.83 34.06
N ARG A 923 -18.43 4.52 32.91
CA ARG A 923 -18.55 3.90 31.57
C ARG A 923 -17.34 3.05 31.25
N GLN A 924 -16.14 3.52 31.58
CA GLN A 924 -14.91 2.78 31.38
C GLN A 924 -14.85 1.57 32.33
N LEU A 925 -15.16 1.74 33.63
CA LEU A 925 -15.25 0.63 34.59
C LEU A 925 -16.34 -0.40 34.25
N LEU A 926 -17.49 0.00 33.67
CA LEU A 926 -18.52 -0.96 33.25
C LEU A 926 -18.17 -1.66 31.93
N THR A 927 -17.48 -0.97 31.01
CA THR A 927 -16.98 -1.57 29.77
C THR A 927 -15.83 -2.52 30.08
N ASP A 928 -14.88 -2.09 30.91
CA ASP A 928 -13.73 -2.87 31.36
C ASP A 928 -14.17 -4.03 32.27
N PHE A 929 -15.18 -3.85 33.16
CA PHE A 929 -15.74 -4.95 33.96
C PHE A 929 -16.43 -6.00 33.09
N VAL A 930 -17.16 -5.60 32.04
CA VAL A 930 -17.83 -6.53 31.12
C VAL A 930 -16.82 -7.24 30.21
N ASP A 931 -15.80 -6.54 29.72
CA ASP A 931 -14.74 -7.12 28.91
C ASP A 931 -13.85 -8.05 29.75
N ASP A 932 -13.47 -7.68 30.98
CA ASP A 932 -12.67 -8.51 31.89
C ASP A 932 -13.46 -9.73 32.41
N TYR A 933 -14.77 -9.59 32.69
CA TYR A 933 -15.63 -10.71 33.12
C TYR A 933 -15.93 -11.68 31.96
N TRP A 934 -16.08 -11.21 30.72
CA TRP A 934 -16.23 -12.07 29.53
C TRP A 934 -14.92 -12.72 29.08
N HIS A 935 -13.79 -12.01 29.17
CA HIS A 935 -12.48 -12.60 28.96
C HIS A 935 -12.18 -13.69 29.98
N ALA A 936 -12.55 -13.49 31.25
CA ALA A 936 -12.34 -14.46 32.33
C ALA A 936 -13.22 -15.71 32.22
N LEU A 937 -14.46 -15.61 31.72
CA LEU A 937 -15.37 -16.74 31.59
C LEU A 937 -15.26 -17.50 30.26
N PHE A 938 -14.85 -16.84 29.15
CA PHE A 938 -14.96 -17.43 27.81
C PHE A 938 -13.79 -17.14 26.85
N GLY A 939 -12.81 -16.31 27.24
CA GLY A 939 -11.54 -16.16 26.50
C GLY A 939 -11.63 -15.55 25.10
N MET A 940 -12.66 -14.76 24.77
CA MET A 940 -12.82 -14.08 23.47
C MET A 940 -13.29 -12.62 23.63
N GLN A 941 -12.78 -11.71 22.78
CA GLN A 941 -13.17 -10.29 22.72
C GLN A 941 -14.53 -10.08 22.01
N SER A 942 -15.31 -9.13 22.50
CA SER A 942 -16.68 -8.83 22.06
C SER A 942 -16.74 -8.20 20.65
N THR A 943 -17.77 -8.54 19.85
CA THR A 943 -18.04 -7.92 18.54
C THR A 943 -19.04 -6.76 18.67
N GLU A 944 -18.90 -5.71 17.85
CA GLU A 944 -19.65 -4.42 17.88
C GLU A 944 -21.18 -4.53 18.10
N ASN A 945 -21.82 -5.62 17.69
CA ASN A 945 -23.26 -5.83 17.88
C ASN A 945 -23.69 -6.14 19.34
N LEU A 946 -22.77 -6.50 20.24
CA LEU A 946 -23.08 -6.71 21.66
C LEU A 946 -22.98 -5.42 22.49
N ALA A 947 -22.08 -4.50 22.10
CA ALA A 947 -21.97 -3.16 22.69
C ALA A 947 -23.25 -2.32 22.43
N ALA A 948 -23.89 -2.52 21.27
CA ALA A 948 -25.18 -1.92 20.95
C ALA A 948 -26.32 -2.45 21.85
N LEU A 949 -26.31 -3.74 22.19
CA LEU A 949 -27.30 -4.37 23.06
C LEU A 949 -27.16 -3.92 24.53
N VAL A 950 -25.91 -3.71 25.00
CA VAL A 950 -25.64 -3.14 26.33
C VAL A 950 -26.03 -1.66 26.38
N ASN A 951 -25.80 -0.90 25.30
CA ASN A 951 -26.29 0.47 25.17
C ASN A 951 -27.83 0.54 25.24
N GLU A 952 -28.55 -0.37 24.59
CA GLU A 952 -30.03 -0.41 24.68
C GLU A 952 -30.54 -0.78 26.07
N ILE A 953 -29.87 -1.69 26.79
CA ILE A 953 -30.24 -2.05 28.17
C ILE A 953 -29.98 -0.90 29.14
N VAL A 954 -28.86 -0.18 28.97
CA VAL A 954 -28.55 1.02 29.78
C VAL A 954 -29.52 2.16 29.47
N ILE A 955 -29.84 2.40 28.19
CA ILE A 955 -30.84 3.40 27.79
C ILE A 955 -32.23 3.04 28.34
N SER A 956 -32.62 1.76 28.32
CA SER A 956 -33.87 1.25 28.89
C SER A 956 -33.98 1.43 30.40
N ILE A 957 -32.86 1.42 31.14
CA ILE A 957 -32.86 1.61 32.60
C ILE A 957 -32.98 3.09 32.97
N PHE A 958 -32.51 4.00 32.11
CA PHE A 958 -32.51 5.44 32.37
C PHE A 958 -33.66 6.22 31.69
N SER A 959 -34.46 5.59 30.83
CA SER A 959 -35.55 6.25 30.09
C SER A 959 -36.95 6.17 30.75
N GLU A 960 -37.12 5.50 31.89
CA GLU A 960 -38.37 5.56 32.67
C GLU A 960 -38.21 6.55 33.83
N GLY A 961 -38.61 7.80 33.59
CA GLY A 961 -38.66 8.84 34.61
C GLY A 961 -39.63 8.48 35.74
N VAL A 962 -39.08 8.19 36.92
CA VAL A 962 -39.83 8.07 38.17
C VAL A 962 -39.40 9.21 39.09
N ASN A 963 -40.37 10.03 39.48
CA ASN A 963 -40.27 11.14 40.43
C ASN A 963 -39.50 10.76 41.71
N ALA A 964 -38.60 11.63 42.16
CA ALA A 964 -38.07 11.62 43.53
C ALA A 964 -39.25 11.87 44.50
N PRO A 965 -39.56 10.95 45.45
CA PRO A 965 -38.75 10.83 46.67
C PRO A 965 -38.81 9.40 47.28
N LEU A 966 -37.85 8.52 46.95
CA LEU A 966 -37.74 7.20 47.60
C LEU A 966 -36.34 6.62 47.39
N LEU A 967 -35.31 7.37 47.82
CA LEU A 967 -33.93 6.91 47.76
C LEU A 967 -33.19 7.30 49.04
N ASN A 968 -33.60 6.65 50.13
CA ASN A 968 -32.67 6.29 51.19
C ASN A 968 -32.79 4.78 51.42
N ALA A 969 -31.67 4.10 51.24
CA ALA A 969 -31.36 2.72 51.61
C ALA A 969 -32.14 1.57 50.91
N THR A 970 -31.64 1.09 49.76
CA THR A 970 -31.44 -0.34 49.38
C THR A 970 -31.14 -0.48 47.87
N PHE A 971 -29.97 -0.02 47.43
CA PHE A 971 -29.51 -0.18 46.03
C PHE A 971 -28.46 -1.29 45.73
N PRO A 972 -27.89 -2.04 46.70
CA PRO A 972 -26.97 -3.14 46.34
C PRO A 972 -27.61 -4.51 46.02
N GLN A 973 -28.77 -4.85 46.59
CA GLN A 973 -29.26 -6.26 46.58
C GLN A 973 -30.05 -6.67 45.33
N VAL A 974 -30.81 -5.77 44.69
CA VAL A 974 -31.64 -6.13 43.53
C VAL A 974 -30.80 -6.37 42.27
N ILE A 975 -29.73 -5.60 42.09
CA ILE A 975 -28.82 -5.71 40.94
C ILE A 975 -27.96 -6.98 41.04
N GLN A 976 -27.52 -7.36 42.25
CA GLN A 976 -26.82 -8.63 42.46
C GLN A 976 -27.69 -9.85 42.10
N GLN A 977 -28.99 -9.82 42.42
CA GLN A 977 -29.91 -10.93 42.12
C GLN A 977 -30.15 -11.09 40.61
N GLN A 978 -30.22 -9.99 39.85
CA GLN A 978 -30.43 -10.04 38.39
C GLN A 978 -29.19 -10.49 37.63
N LEU A 979 -27.99 -10.07 38.07
CA LEU A 979 -26.73 -10.54 37.50
C LEU A 979 -26.47 -12.03 37.78
N GLN A 980 -26.84 -12.53 38.97
CA GLN A 980 -26.76 -13.96 39.28
C GLN A 980 -27.70 -14.80 38.39
N ASN A 981 -28.92 -14.33 38.12
CA ASN A 981 -29.86 -15.05 37.25
C ASN A 981 -29.39 -15.09 35.78
N ALA A 982 -28.78 -14.01 35.29
CA ALA A 982 -28.21 -13.95 33.94
C ALA A 982 -26.96 -14.84 33.78
N GLY A 983 -26.10 -14.88 34.81
CA GLY A 983 -24.94 -15.77 34.84
C GLY A 983 -25.33 -17.25 34.84
N GLN A 984 -26.41 -17.62 35.53
CA GLN A 984 -26.88 -19.01 35.57
C GLN A 984 -27.42 -19.48 34.21
N GLN A 985 -28.14 -18.63 33.46
CA GLN A 985 -28.64 -18.96 32.12
C GLN A 985 -27.53 -19.15 31.09
N LEU A 986 -26.46 -18.34 31.17
CA LEU A 986 -25.30 -18.47 30.29
C LEU A 986 -24.46 -19.72 30.63
N ALA A 987 -24.37 -20.09 31.91
CA ALA A 987 -23.71 -21.32 32.34
C ALA A 987 -24.42 -22.58 31.81
N ASP A 988 -25.76 -22.59 31.76
CA ASP A 988 -26.55 -23.71 31.24
C ASP A 988 -26.39 -23.88 29.71
N ILE A 989 -26.29 -22.77 28.97
CA ILE A 989 -26.00 -22.75 27.52
C ILE A 989 -24.59 -23.27 27.24
N ALA A 990 -23.59 -22.83 28.02
CA ALA A 990 -22.21 -23.28 27.88
C ALA A 990 -22.04 -24.77 28.21
N LYS A 991 -22.78 -25.30 29.18
CA LYS A 991 -22.78 -26.73 29.55
C LYS A 991 -23.37 -27.61 28.44
N GLY A 992 -24.33 -27.08 27.68
CA GLY A 992 -24.88 -27.71 26.46
C GLY A 992 -23.88 -27.78 25.29
N LEU A 993 -23.01 -26.77 25.16
CA LEU A 993 -21.99 -26.73 24.09
C LEU A 993 -20.74 -27.57 24.42
N LYS A 994 -20.37 -27.67 25.71
CA LYS A 994 -19.21 -28.45 26.18
C LYS A 994 -19.46 -29.97 26.21
N SER A 995 -20.72 -30.41 26.33
CA SER A 995 -21.12 -31.81 26.23
C SER A 995 -21.06 -32.38 24.80
N ALA A 996 -20.74 -31.54 23.80
CA ALA A 996 -20.58 -31.94 22.40
C ALA A 996 -19.12 -32.16 21.93
N GLY A 997 -18.11 -31.97 22.79
CA GLY A 997 -16.75 -32.56 22.65
C GLY A 997 -15.92 -32.34 21.36
N GLN A 998 -15.33 -31.14 21.19
CA GLN A 998 -14.06 -30.79 20.47
C GLN A 998 -13.89 -31.08 18.94
N PRO A 999 -12.87 -30.51 18.24
CA PRO A 999 -12.33 -29.13 18.21
C PRO A 999 -12.12 -28.56 16.77
N LEU A 1000 -11.94 -27.23 16.67
CA LEU A 1000 -11.85 -26.42 15.44
C LEU A 1000 -10.42 -26.31 14.88
N LYS A 1001 -10.09 -26.97 13.75
CA LYS A 1001 -9.08 -26.52 12.77
C LYS A 1001 -9.05 -27.38 11.49
N GLN A 1002 -8.98 -26.67 10.35
CA GLN A 1002 -8.56 -27.06 9.00
C GLN A 1002 -9.53 -27.70 7.99
N LYS A 1003 -9.61 -26.95 6.87
CA LYS A 1003 -9.90 -27.25 5.46
C LYS A 1003 -11.25 -27.87 5.07
N ALA A 1004 -12.03 -26.99 4.44
CA ALA A 1004 -12.87 -27.30 3.29
C ALA A 1004 -12.21 -28.32 2.34
N THR A 1005 -12.88 -29.44 2.11
CA THR A 1005 -13.37 -29.80 0.78
C THR A 1005 -14.31 -31.00 0.89
N SER A 1006 -15.48 -30.84 0.27
CA SER A 1006 -16.42 -31.86 -0.20
C SER A 1006 -16.82 -33.03 0.73
N ASN A 1007 -18.12 -33.04 1.00
CA ASN A 1007 -18.95 -34.21 1.31
C ASN A 1007 -18.65 -34.98 2.59
N SER A 1008 -19.28 -34.55 3.68
CA SER A 1008 -19.84 -35.51 4.62
C SER A 1008 -21.19 -35.00 5.16
N ILE A 1009 -22.24 -35.74 4.79
CA ILE A 1009 -23.40 -36.27 5.55
C ILE A 1009 -24.06 -35.41 6.67
N ALA A 1010 -23.35 -34.49 7.32
CA ALA A 1010 -23.94 -33.40 8.09
C ALA A 1010 -24.56 -32.31 7.20
N ALA A 1011 -23.98 -32.04 6.02
CA ALA A 1011 -24.55 -31.09 5.05
C ALA A 1011 -25.88 -31.57 4.44
N GLU A 1012 -26.13 -32.88 4.43
CA GLU A 1012 -27.36 -33.46 3.90
C GLU A 1012 -28.48 -33.60 4.96
N LYS A 1013 -28.12 -33.70 6.24
CA LYS A 1013 -29.07 -33.54 7.36
C LYS A 1013 -29.38 -32.08 7.67
N ILE A 1014 -28.45 -31.16 7.43
CA ILE A 1014 -28.70 -29.71 7.48
C ILE A 1014 -29.50 -29.26 6.25
N ARG A 1015 -29.29 -29.81 5.05
CA ARG A 1015 -30.20 -29.60 3.88
C ARG A 1015 -31.61 -30.15 4.09
N LYS A 1016 -31.83 -31.07 5.04
CA LYS A 1016 -33.17 -31.58 5.40
C LYS A 1016 -33.80 -30.90 6.61
N LEU A 1017 -33.05 -30.10 7.38
CA LEU A 1017 -33.57 -29.27 8.50
C LEU A 1017 -33.63 -27.77 8.14
N ILE A 1018 -32.93 -27.36 7.08
CA ILE A 1018 -32.97 -26.02 6.48
C ILE A 1018 -33.30 -26.17 4.99
N ASP A 1019 -34.47 -26.73 4.69
CA ASP A 1019 -35.34 -26.18 3.65
C ASP A 1019 -36.77 -26.72 3.81
N VAL A 1020 -37.53 -26.06 4.67
CA VAL A 1020 -38.94 -25.78 4.35
C VAL A 1020 -39.21 -24.30 4.65
N LYS A 1021 -38.90 -23.46 3.65
CA LYS A 1021 -39.61 -22.21 3.26
C LYS A 1021 -39.61 -21.06 4.30
N LYS A 1022 -39.13 -19.84 4.01
CA LYS A 1022 -39.24 -19.08 2.76
C LYS A 1022 -38.06 -18.08 2.64
N THR A 1023 -37.27 -18.23 1.58
CA THR A 1023 -36.79 -17.10 0.74
C THR A 1023 -37.88 -16.02 0.70
N PRO A 1024 -37.61 -14.70 0.71
CA PRO A 1024 -38.62 -13.78 0.21
C PRO A 1024 -38.87 -14.18 -1.24
N ARG A 1025 -39.86 -15.05 -1.44
CA ARG A 1025 -40.50 -15.20 -2.73
C ARG A 1025 -40.90 -13.77 -3.06
N LEU A 1026 -40.43 -13.23 -4.18
CA LEU A 1026 -41.30 -12.37 -4.97
C LEU A 1026 -42.65 -13.06 -4.90
N ARG A 1027 -43.66 -12.44 -4.28
CA ARG A 1027 -45.00 -12.99 -4.42
C ARG A 1027 -45.19 -12.95 -5.93
N GLU A 1028 -45.13 -14.11 -6.57
CA GLU A 1028 -45.40 -14.31 -7.99
C GLU A 1028 -46.91 -14.08 -8.18
N GLN A 1029 -47.47 -13.02 -7.61
CA GLN A 1029 -48.89 -12.72 -7.51
C GLN A 1029 -49.06 -11.22 -7.64
N PHE A 1030 -49.52 -10.80 -8.80
CA PHE A 1030 -50.00 -9.46 -9.03
C PHE A 1030 -51.40 -9.34 -8.43
N LEU A 1031 -51.58 -8.36 -7.53
CA LEU A 1031 -52.85 -8.11 -6.84
C LEU A 1031 -53.33 -6.71 -7.20
N LEU A 1032 -54.33 -6.66 -8.07
CA LEU A 1032 -54.92 -5.41 -8.52
C LEU A 1032 -56.32 -5.28 -7.94
N ARG A 1033 -56.61 -4.14 -7.29
CA ARG A 1033 -57.95 -3.84 -6.77
C ARG A 1033 -58.59 -2.72 -7.56
N LEU A 1034 -59.66 -3.04 -8.28
CA LEU A 1034 -60.43 -2.11 -9.08
C LEU A 1034 -61.59 -1.53 -8.27
N THR A 1035 -61.61 -0.20 -8.15
CA THR A 1035 -62.65 0.55 -7.45
C THR A 1035 -63.07 1.76 -8.27
N ASN A 1036 -64.29 2.23 -8.08
CA ASN A 1036 -64.69 3.53 -8.63
C ASN A 1036 -64.03 4.69 -7.86
N LYS A 1037 -64.20 5.93 -8.33
CA LYS A 1037 -63.73 7.16 -7.67
C LYS A 1037 -64.08 7.28 -6.18
N LYS A 1038 -65.12 6.58 -5.71
CA LYS A 1038 -65.58 6.58 -4.31
C LYS A 1038 -65.06 5.37 -3.50
N GLY A 1039 -64.14 4.58 -4.05
CA GLY A 1039 -63.55 3.40 -3.39
C GLY A 1039 -64.45 2.16 -3.36
N LYS A 1040 -65.61 2.18 -4.03
CA LYS A 1040 -66.51 1.01 -4.12
C LYS A 1040 -65.97 0.03 -5.16
N ALA A 1041 -65.85 -1.24 -4.77
CA ALA A 1041 -65.31 -2.31 -5.59
C ALA A 1041 -66.09 -2.54 -6.90
N TRP A 1042 -65.37 -2.66 -8.01
CA TRP A 1042 -65.93 -3.12 -9.29
C TRP A 1042 -65.93 -4.65 -9.32
N SER A 1043 -66.99 -5.24 -8.76
CA SER A 1043 -67.19 -6.69 -8.69
C SER A 1043 -67.66 -7.30 -10.01
N ASN A 1044 -67.20 -8.51 -10.32
CA ASN A 1044 -67.58 -9.33 -11.47
C ASN A 1044 -67.40 -8.63 -12.83
N LYS A 1045 -66.33 -7.83 -12.97
CA LYS A 1045 -65.97 -7.13 -14.21
C LYS A 1045 -64.90 -7.88 -14.97
N THR A 1046 -65.07 -7.98 -16.29
CA THR A 1046 -64.14 -8.65 -17.18
C THR A 1046 -62.87 -7.80 -17.34
N PHE A 1047 -61.71 -8.45 -17.29
CA PHE A 1047 -60.41 -7.81 -17.46
C PHE A 1047 -59.48 -8.67 -18.32
N LYS A 1048 -58.49 -8.03 -18.94
CA LYS A 1048 -57.39 -8.66 -19.66
C LYS A 1048 -56.09 -7.93 -19.35
N VAL A 1049 -55.03 -8.67 -19.03
CA VAL A 1049 -53.68 -8.18 -18.79
C VAL A 1049 -52.78 -8.71 -19.89
N THR A 1050 -52.09 -7.84 -20.60
CA THR A 1050 -51.14 -8.18 -21.66
C THR A 1050 -49.74 -7.76 -21.22
N THR A 1051 -48.81 -8.71 -21.13
CA THR A 1051 -47.39 -8.46 -20.82
C THR A 1051 -46.51 -9.02 -21.94
N ASN A 1052 -45.19 -8.79 -21.87
CA ASN A 1052 -44.26 -9.30 -22.87
C ASN A 1052 -44.21 -10.84 -22.93
N SER A 1053 -44.55 -11.54 -21.84
CA SER A 1053 -44.54 -13.01 -21.80
C SER A 1053 -45.90 -13.69 -21.99
N GLY A 1054 -47.03 -12.95 -22.02
CA GLY A 1054 -48.34 -13.54 -22.26
C GLY A 1054 -49.56 -12.66 -21.97
N VAL A 1055 -50.74 -13.26 -22.11
CA VAL A 1055 -52.05 -12.62 -21.89
C VAL A 1055 -52.82 -13.37 -20.81
N PHE A 1056 -53.42 -12.64 -19.86
CA PHE A 1056 -54.24 -13.18 -18.77
C PHE A 1056 -55.61 -12.53 -18.74
N GLU A 1057 -56.68 -13.33 -18.77
CA GLU A 1057 -58.07 -12.83 -18.84
C GLU A 1057 -58.91 -13.40 -17.70
N GLY A 1058 -59.90 -12.65 -17.21
CA GLY A 1058 -60.78 -13.15 -16.15
C GLY A 1058 -61.82 -12.14 -15.67
N LYS A 1059 -62.47 -12.44 -14.54
CA LYS A 1059 -63.41 -11.54 -13.86
C LYS A 1059 -62.94 -11.18 -12.46
N THR A 1060 -63.16 -9.94 -12.04
CA THR A 1060 -62.87 -9.48 -10.67
C THR A 1060 -63.77 -10.18 -9.65
N ASN A 1061 -63.25 -10.43 -8.44
CA ASN A 1061 -64.06 -11.02 -7.36
C ASN A 1061 -65.00 -9.98 -6.69
N SER A 1062 -65.74 -10.40 -5.66
CA SER A 1062 -66.68 -9.56 -4.91
C SER A 1062 -66.07 -8.29 -4.28
N GLN A 1063 -64.74 -8.26 -4.11
CA GLN A 1063 -63.97 -7.13 -3.58
C GLN A 1063 -63.29 -6.30 -4.68
N GLY A 1064 -63.56 -6.59 -5.96
CA GLY A 1064 -62.95 -5.93 -7.10
C GLY A 1064 -61.48 -6.32 -7.31
N VAL A 1065 -61.04 -7.42 -6.70
CA VAL A 1065 -59.64 -7.84 -6.71
C VAL A 1065 -59.39 -8.89 -7.80
N VAL A 1066 -58.31 -8.67 -8.55
CA VAL A 1066 -57.67 -9.64 -9.45
C VAL A 1066 -56.44 -10.18 -8.75
N LYS A 1067 -56.28 -11.51 -8.75
CA LYS A 1067 -55.07 -12.20 -8.29
C LYS A 1067 -54.59 -13.10 -9.42
N THR A 1068 -53.44 -12.80 -10.00
CA THR A 1068 -52.84 -13.67 -11.04
C THR A 1068 -51.35 -13.85 -10.82
N LYS A 1069 -50.81 -14.96 -11.33
CA LYS A 1069 -49.40 -15.29 -11.19
C LYS A 1069 -48.57 -14.47 -12.18
N LEU A 1070 -47.56 -13.72 -11.71
CA LEU A 1070 -46.68 -12.93 -12.59
C LEU A 1070 -45.25 -13.50 -12.56
N ASN A 1071 -44.64 -13.65 -13.74
CA ASN A 1071 -43.25 -14.09 -13.85
C ASN A 1071 -42.31 -12.90 -13.61
N ALA A 1072 -41.08 -13.16 -13.14
CA ALA A 1072 -40.09 -12.13 -12.82
C ALA A 1072 -39.68 -11.24 -14.01
N GLN A 1073 -40.05 -11.62 -15.24
CA GLN A 1073 -39.72 -10.91 -16.49
C GLN A 1073 -40.87 -10.01 -16.99
N ASP A 1074 -42.05 -10.03 -16.36
CA ASP A 1074 -43.26 -9.28 -16.77
C ASP A 1074 -43.46 -7.97 -16.00
N LEU A 1075 -42.42 -7.16 -15.87
CA LEU A 1075 -42.47 -5.94 -15.06
C LEU A 1075 -43.25 -4.79 -15.73
N ASN A 1076 -43.78 -4.97 -16.93
CA ASN A 1076 -44.57 -3.97 -17.66
C ASN A 1076 -45.61 -4.61 -18.61
N GLY A 1077 -46.72 -3.91 -18.84
CA GLY A 1077 -47.82 -4.40 -19.66
C GLY A 1077 -49.02 -3.44 -19.73
N THR A 1078 -50.13 -3.91 -20.30
CA THR A 1078 -51.43 -3.19 -20.39
C THR A 1078 -52.54 -3.97 -19.70
N LEU A 1079 -53.42 -3.25 -19.00
CA LEU A 1079 -54.63 -3.78 -18.38
C LEU A 1079 -55.87 -3.20 -19.06
N ASP A 1080 -56.65 -4.06 -19.67
CA ASP A 1080 -57.94 -3.78 -20.28
C ASP A 1080 -59.09 -4.18 -19.34
N ILE A 1081 -60.13 -3.36 -19.23
CA ILE A 1081 -61.29 -3.58 -18.34
C ILE A 1081 -62.59 -3.27 -19.08
N TRP A 1082 -63.54 -4.19 -19.01
CA TRP A 1082 -64.91 -4.01 -19.53
C TRP A 1082 -65.89 -3.85 -18.38
N LEU A 1083 -66.59 -2.70 -18.33
CA LEU A 1083 -67.62 -2.45 -17.33
C LEU A 1083 -68.94 -3.17 -17.64
N LYS A 1084 -69.18 -3.54 -18.91
CA LYS A 1084 -70.30 -4.36 -19.36
C LYS A 1084 -69.77 -5.51 -20.21
N ASP A 1085 -70.24 -6.73 -19.95
CA ASP A 1085 -69.76 -7.94 -20.65
C ASP A 1085 -70.16 -7.99 -22.14
N THR A 1086 -70.99 -7.05 -22.62
CA THR A 1086 -71.46 -6.96 -24.00
C THR A 1086 -70.67 -5.98 -24.87
N GLU A 1087 -69.70 -5.25 -24.30
CA GLU A 1087 -68.88 -4.28 -25.03
C GLU A 1087 -67.73 -4.99 -25.78
N ILE A 1088 -67.54 -4.68 -27.06
CA ILE A 1088 -66.52 -5.31 -27.92
C ILE A 1088 -65.12 -4.75 -27.61
N GLU A 1089 -65.01 -3.45 -27.34
CA GLU A 1089 -63.78 -2.76 -26.97
C GLU A 1089 -63.70 -2.53 -25.46
N PRO A 1090 -62.51 -2.53 -24.84
CA PRO A 1090 -62.38 -2.32 -23.40
C PRO A 1090 -62.81 -0.90 -23.02
N THR A 1091 -63.59 -0.80 -21.95
CA THR A 1091 -64.00 0.50 -21.38
C THR A 1091 -62.79 1.30 -20.90
N PHE A 1092 -61.72 0.64 -20.42
CA PHE A 1092 -60.44 1.24 -20.05
C PHE A 1092 -59.29 0.36 -20.47
N SER A 1093 -58.22 0.96 -21.00
CA SER A 1093 -56.94 0.31 -21.25
C SER A 1093 -55.83 1.12 -20.56
N VAL A 1094 -55.11 0.49 -19.63
CA VAL A 1094 -54.18 1.18 -18.71
C VAL A 1094 -52.80 0.51 -18.77
N PRO A 1095 -51.76 1.19 -19.26
CA PRO A 1095 -50.40 0.67 -19.17
C PRO A 1095 -49.91 0.70 -17.71
N PHE A 1096 -49.16 -0.31 -17.29
CA PHE A 1096 -48.54 -0.38 -15.97
C PHE A 1096 -47.08 -0.81 -16.06
N ALA A 1097 -46.31 -0.40 -15.05
CA ALA A 1097 -44.95 -0.84 -14.78
C ALA A 1097 -44.82 -1.16 -13.28
N ILE A 1098 -44.11 -2.23 -12.94
CA ILE A 1098 -43.90 -2.75 -11.59
C ILE A 1098 -42.44 -2.48 -11.22
N ASP A 1099 -42.22 -1.69 -10.16
CA ASP A 1099 -40.89 -1.46 -9.60
C ASP A 1099 -40.57 -2.59 -8.58
N ALA A 1100 -39.52 -3.35 -8.85
CA ALA A 1100 -39.10 -4.49 -8.03
C ALA A 1100 -37.74 -4.16 -7.38
N GLY A 1101 -37.79 -3.60 -6.17
CA GLY A 1101 -36.61 -3.25 -5.38
C GLY A 1101 -36.80 -3.53 -3.88
N GLU A 1102 -35.73 -3.39 -3.10
CA GLU A 1102 -35.79 -3.47 -1.65
C GLU A 1102 -36.65 -2.34 -1.08
N ILE A 1103 -37.56 -2.67 -0.17
CA ILE A 1103 -38.46 -1.69 0.44
C ILE A 1103 -37.73 -1.05 1.63
N ALA A 1104 -37.69 0.28 1.66
CA ALA A 1104 -37.11 1.05 2.76
C ALA A 1104 -37.66 0.61 4.12
N ASP A 1105 -36.86 0.74 5.17
CA ASP A 1105 -37.19 0.28 6.52
C ASP A 1105 -38.55 0.83 7.01
N VAL A 1106 -39.30 0.04 7.78
CA VAL A 1106 -40.64 0.39 8.26
C VAL A 1106 -40.66 1.62 9.17
N SER A 1107 -39.52 2.02 9.72
CA SER A 1107 -39.34 3.26 10.48
C SER A 1107 -39.40 4.52 9.60
N THR A 1108 -39.18 4.37 8.28
CA THR A 1108 -39.23 5.48 7.32
C THR A 1108 -40.63 5.68 6.75
N ILE A 1109 -40.98 6.93 6.40
CA ILE A 1109 -42.29 7.22 5.77
C ILE A 1109 -42.43 6.48 4.42
N GLN A 1110 -41.34 6.34 3.66
CA GLN A 1110 -41.32 5.59 2.41
C GLN A 1110 -41.63 4.11 2.65
N GLY A 1111 -41.01 3.52 3.68
CA GLY A 1111 -41.28 2.14 4.10
C GLY A 1111 -42.73 1.93 4.54
N ILE A 1112 -43.32 2.90 5.23
CA ILE A 1112 -44.74 2.87 5.64
C ILE A 1112 -45.66 3.00 4.41
N GLN A 1113 -45.41 3.94 3.51
CA GLN A 1113 -46.19 4.15 2.29
C GLN A 1113 -46.18 2.90 1.40
N ALA A 1114 -45.00 2.31 1.17
CA ALA A 1114 -44.84 1.10 0.37
C ALA A 1114 -45.61 -0.08 0.97
N ARG A 1115 -45.46 -0.34 2.29
CA ARG A 1115 -46.17 -1.44 2.97
C ARG A 1115 -47.69 -1.20 3.01
N CYS A 1116 -48.15 0.02 3.26
CA CYS A 1116 -49.57 0.37 3.19
C CYS A 1116 -50.16 0.15 1.80
N ASN A 1117 -49.49 0.63 0.75
CA ASN A 1117 -49.91 0.45 -0.65
C ASN A 1117 -49.96 -1.04 -1.02
N ASN A 1118 -48.92 -1.81 -0.68
CA ASN A 1118 -48.87 -3.24 -0.97
C ASN A 1118 -49.89 -4.08 -0.18
N LEU A 1119 -50.35 -3.56 0.97
CA LEU A 1119 -51.45 -4.14 1.75
C LEU A 1119 -52.84 -3.65 1.29
N GLY A 1120 -52.91 -2.79 0.27
CA GLY A 1120 -54.16 -2.32 -0.34
C GLY A 1120 -54.76 -1.06 0.30
N PHE A 1121 -53.98 -0.33 1.11
CA PHE A 1121 -54.35 0.98 1.65
C PHE A 1121 -53.69 2.08 0.82
N ASN A 1122 -54.49 2.93 0.17
CA ASN A 1122 -54.00 3.96 -0.75
C ASN A 1122 -53.24 5.08 -0.01
N ALA A 1123 -51.93 4.92 0.15
CA ALA A 1123 -51.03 5.90 0.76
C ALA A 1123 -50.59 6.99 -0.22
N GLY A 1124 -50.88 6.85 -1.52
CA GLY A 1124 -50.39 7.74 -2.58
C GLY A 1124 -49.09 7.22 -3.20
N VAL A 1125 -48.34 8.09 -3.87
CA VAL A 1125 -47.01 7.75 -4.39
C VAL A 1125 -46.06 7.52 -3.21
N VAL A 1126 -45.12 6.57 -3.33
CA VAL A 1126 -44.08 6.36 -2.31
C VAL A 1126 -43.03 7.45 -2.49
N ASP A 1127 -43.27 8.61 -1.89
CA ASP A 1127 -42.47 9.83 -2.03
C ASP A 1127 -41.79 10.25 -0.71
N GLY A 1128 -42.07 9.57 0.40
CA GLY A 1128 -41.57 9.91 1.73
C GLY A 1128 -42.32 11.06 2.40
N ILE A 1129 -43.35 11.61 1.75
CA ILE A 1129 -44.13 12.73 2.28
C ILE A 1129 -45.29 12.18 3.13
N ASN A 1130 -45.31 12.53 4.42
CA ASN A 1130 -46.39 12.14 5.32
C ASN A 1130 -47.66 13.01 5.13
N GLY A 1131 -48.24 12.95 3.93
CA GLY A 1131 -49.41 13.72 3.52
C GLY A 1131 -50.75 13.11 3.93
N ARG A 1132 -51.85 13.76 3.53
CA ARG A 1132 -53.23 13.34 3.88
C ARG A 1132 -53.56 11.92 3.42
N LYS A 1133 -53.04 11.47 2.26
CA LYS A 1133 -53.25 10.10 1.74
C LYS A 1133 -52.51 9.07 2.60
N THR A 1134 -51.24 9.30 2.93
CA THR A 1134 -50.43 8.46 3.84
C THR A 1134 -51.12 8.32 5.19
N LYS A 1135 -51.53 9.42 5.83
CA LYS A 1135 -52.24 9.40 7.12
C LYS A 1135 -53.57 8.64 7.06
N ASN A 1136 -54.34 8.80 5.98
CA ASN A 1136 -55.61 8.07 5.80
C ASN A 1136 -55.38 6.57 5.56
N ALA A 1137 -54.32 6.19 4.84
CA ALA A 1137 -53.95 4.80 4.64
C ALA A 1137 -53.52 4.14 5.96
N VAL A 1138 -52.72 4.84 6.77
CA VAL A 1138 -52.32 4.40 8.11
C VAL A 1138 -53.54 4.27 9.01
N LYS A 1139 -54.49 5.23 9.01
CA LYS A 1139 -55.75 5.10 9.76
C LYS A 1139 -56.57 3.89 9.34
N GLY A 1140 -56.69 3.67 8.03
CA GLY A 1140 -57.38 2.49 7.49
C GLY A 1140 -56.73 1.18 7.95
N PHE A 1141 -55.39 1.12 7.95
CA PHE A 1141 -54.65 -0.02 8.45
C PHE A 1141 -54.81 -0.22 9.96
N GLN A 1142 -54.68 0.84 10.75
CA GLN A 1142 -54.85 0.81 12.21
C GLN A 1142 -56.25 0.33 12.60
N GLN A 1143 -57.29 0.82 11.89
CA GLN A 1143 -58.67 0.43 12.11
C GLN A 1143 -58.89 -1.05 11.77
N GLN A 1144 -58.26 -1.56 10.70
CA GLN A 1144 -58.31 -2.99 10.38
C GLN A 1144 -57.55 -3.87 11.38
N GLN A 1145 -56.44 -3.38 11.92
CA GLN A 1145 -55.60 -4.11 12.88
C GLN A 1145 -56.02 -3.93 14.35
N LYS A 1146 -57.12 -3.21 14.61
CA LYS A 1146 -57.64 -2.91 15.94
C LYS A 1146 -56.60 -2.28 16.89
N VAL A 1147 -55.78 -1.37 16.36
CA VAL A 1147 -54.85 -0.54 17.14
C VAL A 1147 -55.34 0.92 17.15
N GLN A 1148 -54.76 1.76 18.01
CA GLN A 1148 -55.13 3.18 18.11
C GLN A 1148 -55.11 3.86 16.74
N VAL A 1149 -56.22 4.49 16.36
CA VAL A 1149 -56.43 5.09 15.02
C VAL A 1149 -56.14 6.59 15.08
N ASP A 1150 -54.87 6.93 15.01
CA ASP A 1150 -54.38 8.32 15.03
C ASP A 1150 -53.80 8.76 13.67
N GLY A 1151 -53.54 7.82 12.76
CA GLY A 1151 -52.88 8.06 11.48
C GLY A 1151 -51.38 8.26 11.59
N ILE A 1152 -50.79 7.93 12.75
CA ILE A 1152 -49.36 8.00 13.03
C ILE A 1152 -48.85 6.57 13.10
N ALA A 1153 -47.90 6.24 12.23
CA ALA A 1153 -47.25 4.94 12.25
C ALA A 1153 -46.19 4.88 13.35
N GLY A 1154 -46.62 4.90 14.62
CA GLY A 1154 -45.75 4.68 15.78
C GLY A 1154 -45.32 3.21 15.94
N PRO A 1155 -44.54 2.87 16.98
CA PRO A 1155 -43.89 1.56 17.11
C PRO A 1155 -44.83 0.35 17.08
N ILE A 1156 -46.06 0.49 17.57
CA ILE A 1156 -47.08 -0.58 17.51
C ILE A 1156 -47.58 -0.75 16.07
N THR A 1157 -47.91 0.35 15.38
CA THR A 1157 -48.34 0.34 13.98
C THR A 1157 -47.23 -0.17 13.06
N GLN A 1158 -45.98 0.21 13.30
CA GLN A 1158 -44.81 -0.27 12.53
C GLN A 1158 -44.57 -1.77 12.72
N ARG A 1159 -44.65 -2.29 13.96
CA ARG A 1159 -44.60 -3.74 14.21
C ARG A 1159 -45.73 -4.49 13.52
N LYS A 1160 -46.95 -3.95 13.53
CA LYS A 1160 -48.09 -4.54 12.83
C LYS A 1160 -47.92 -4.51 11.31
N LEU A 1161 -47.37 -3.43 10.73
CA LEU A 1161 -47.05 -3.34 9.30
C LEU A 1161 -46.00 -4.38 8.90
N THR A 1162 -44.93 -4.49 9.70
CA THR A 1162 -43.86 -5.48 9.54
C THR A 1162 -44.40 -6.91 9.63
N SER A 1163 -45.29 -7.17 10.59
CA SER A 1163 -45.93 -8.48 10.74
C SER A 1163 -46.90 -8.80 9.60
N ALA A 1164 -47.62 -7.80 9.07
CA ALA A 1164 -48.62 -7.98 8.02
C ALA A 1164 -48.01 -8.15 6.62
N TYR A 1165 -46.88 -7.50 6.35
CA TYR A 1165 -46.23 -7.51 5.04
C TYR A 1165 -44.91 -8.28 5.00
N GLY A 1166 -44.05 -8.10 6.01
CA GLY A 1166 -42.66 -8.54 6.07
C GLY A 1166 -41.75 -7.40 6.52
N GLN A 1167 -40.54 -7.76 6.98
CA GLN A 1167 -39.46 -6.78 7.16
C GLN A 1167 -39.12 -6.13 5.84
#